data_AF-A0A2W7QPA8-F1
#
_entry.id   AF-A0A2W7QPA8-F1
#
_cell.length_a   1.000
_cell.length_b   1.000
_cell.length_c   1.000
_cell.angle_alpha   90.00
_cell.angle_beta   90.00
_cell.angle_gamma   90.00
#
_symmetry.space_group_name_H-M   'P 1'
#
loop_
_entity.id
_entity.type
_entity.pdbx_description
1 polymer ?
#
loop_
_entity_poly.entity_id
_entity_poly.type
_entity_poly.pdbx_seq_one_letter_code
_entity_poly.pdbx_strand_id
1 'polypeptide(L)'
;MTKLVQTLKHFYGIALVCLLPMACQSQPNHKIVKNIDEYNSTISTLKAGDTLLLANGVWKDAELIFEGKGTADSLIVLMAETPGEVFLEGKSNLSIAGEYLVVNGLVFRNGFTPSGEVISFRTDSKNLAFHSRVTACVIDNFNNPDRNAQDSWVMMYGQNNRFDHNHLEGKRNQGVTMAVRLNSEDSQTNHHSIDHNYFGPRPVLGSNGGETLRVGTSQYSLTNSNTVIENNYFDNCNGETEIISIKSGGNIIRGNVFFESKGSLTLRHGNGNTVEENIFLGNGKPETGGIRVINADHKIINNYLQGLDGDKFRAGISIMNGVPNSSINRYHQVKNITIANNTFVNVAHIELAVGSDQERSAIPEGSVFKDNLIYNEKQADIFKAYDDISGIAFSDNISNINSTLIGNGLNVQKLTLEKAANGLQYPAGINAGAPHDLKVIDKSDTGVTWYPKVSKEMVFSTGEQIPVSPGLNSISDALANAKSGDVLLLQAGSYQQNKVLDVLFPLTVKSDGDAIISFEGTHLFEIYDGGALNLEGINVSGANAADAAGNAVIRINRSGTLKNYKLKVSNSQFSDMTVNHSFNFLEASKGSFADTVSISNSSFENFTGSILTLDKETDDLGKYNAEYVIVEGNQFSNIGGKVADVYRGGTDESTFGPYVLVHNNQVTEVGKNSRNLEKASFNLLGAQWVDFSNNKFSSSAPIQITETVGTPVTILSENELEKTAPINHAKN
;
A
#
# COMPACT_ATOMS: atom_id res chain seq x y z
N MET A 1 -83.90 29.60 44.40
CA MET A 1 -83.85 29.66 45.88
C MET A 1 -82.38 29.75 46.26
N THR A 2 -81.89 30.93 46.67
CA THR A 2 -81.62 31.31 48.09
C THR A 2 -80.57 30.43 48.78
N LYS A 3 -79.33 30.94 48.95
CA LYS A 3 -78.77 31.55 50.21
C LYS A 3 -78.20 30.46 51.15
N LEU A 4 -77.09 30.59 51.91
CA LEU A 4 -76.29 31.65 52.56
C LEU A 4 -74.79 31.11 52.64
N VAL A 5 -73.67 31.75 53.06
CA VAL A 5 -73.26 33.13 53.43
C VAL A 5 -71.70 33.26 53.49
N GLN A 6 -71.13 34.44 53.14
CA GLN A 6 -69.81 35.00 53.56
C GLN A 6 -68.51 34.18 53.33
N THR A 7 -67.28 34.72 53.38
CA THR A 7 -66.79 36.01 53.95
C THR A 7 -65.68 36.65 53.10
N LEU A 8 -65.60 37.99 53.06
CA LEU A 8 -64.43 38.73 52.57
C LEU A 8 -63.43 39.03 53.71
N LYS A 9 -62.12 38.94 53.43
CA LYS A 9 -61.08 39.82 53.98
C LYS A 9 -59.81 39.77 53.10
N HIS A 10 -58.95 40.78 53.22
CA HIS A 10 -57.92 41.09 52.23
C HIS A 10 -56.49 40.70 52.66
N PHE A 11 -55.61 40.73 51.64
CA PHE A 11 -54.26 41.32 51.64
C PHE A 11 -53.01 40.42 51.75
N TYR A 12 -52.04 40.81 50.93
CA TYR A 12 -50.64 40.38 50.80
C TYR A 12 -50.38 38.92 50.40
N GLY A 13 -49.85 38.77 49.18
CA GLY A 13 -49.39 37.48 48.66
C GLY A 13 -47.91 37.24 48.90
N ILE A 14 -47.54 35.96 48.92
CA ILE A 14 -46.15 35.50 48.82
C ILE A 14 -46.10 34.62 47.58
N ALA A 15 -45.60 35.16 46.47
CA ALA A 15 -45.26 34.36 45.30
C ALA A 15 -43.95 33.61 45.63
N LEU A 16 -44.05 32.31 45.93
CA LEU A 16 -42.89 31.48 46.21
C LEU A 16 -42.13 31.19 44.90
N VAL A 17 -41.32 32.14 44.47
CA VAL A 17 -40.43 31.97 43.31
C VAL A 17 -39.35 30.97 43.69
N CYS A 18 -39.54 29.71 43.29
CA CYS A 18 -38.48 28.72 43.30
C CYS A 18 -37.41 29.14 42.28
N LEU A 19 -36.42 29.89 42.76
CA LEU A 19 -35.15 30.14 42.07
C LEU A 19 -34.39 28.81 41.93
N LEU A 20 -34.77 28.04 40.92
CA LEU A 20 -33.86 27.09 40.30
C LEU A 20 -32.59 27.87 39.91
N PRO A 21 -31.39 27.47 40.34
CA PRO A 21 -30.19 28.08 39.82
C PRO A 21 -30.12 27.74 38.33
N MET A 22 -30.25 28.77 37.47
CA MET A 22 -29.82 28.64 36.09
C MET A 22 -28.33 28.32 36.12
N ALA A 23 -27.99 27.06 35.84
CA ALA A 23 -26.62 26.66 35.60
C ALA A 23 -26.13 27.48 34.41
N CYS A 24 -25.32 28.50 34.70
CA CYS A 24 -24.79 29.38 33.67
C CYS A 24 -23.84 28.55 32.82
N GLN A 25 -24.30 28.13 31.64
CA GLN A 25 -23.44 27.52 30.63
C GLN A 25 -22.44 28.59 30.21
N SER A 26 -21.27 28.58 30.85
CA SER A 26 -20.13 29.39 30.44
C SER A 26 -19.85 29.09 28.99
N GLN A 27 -19.85 30.13 28.14
CA GLN A 27 -19.44 29.95 26.75
C GLN A 27 -18.03 29.34 26.73
N PRO A 28 -17.76 28.38 25.83
CA PRO A 28 -16.45 27.74 25.73
C PRO A 28 -15.38 28.82 25.54
N ASN A 29 -14.35 28.76 26.37
CA ASN A 29 -13.36 29.82 26.50
C ASN A 29 -12.33 29.70 25.37
N HIS A 30 -12.72 30.18 24.19
CA HIS A 30 -11.93 30.11 22.96
C HIS A 30 -10.69 31.00 23.07
N LYS A 31 -9.51 30.37 23.12
CA LYS A 31 -8.20 31.02 22.99
C LYS A 31 -7.71 30.78 21.57
N ILE A 32 -7.38 31.83 20.82
CA ILE A 32 -6.78 31.70 19.49
C ILE A 32 -5.28 32.02 19.55
N VAL A 33 -4.47 31.20 18.89
CA VAL A 33 -3.02 31.34 18.79
C VAL A 33 -2.58 31.32 17.33
N LYS A 34 -1.55 32.09 16.98
CA LYS A 34 -1.15 32.39 15.59
C LYS A 34 0.24 31.90 15.21
N ASN A 35 0.98 31.35 16.17
CA ASN A 35 2.35 30.85 16.01
C ASN A 35 2.70 29.91 17.17
N ILE A 36 3.84 29.23 17.05
CA ILE A 36 4.30 28.21 18.00
C ILE A 36 4.62 28.79 19.40
N ASP A 37 5.03 30.06 19.51
CA ASP A 37 5.30 30.71 20.80
C ASP A 37 4.01 31.02 21.56
N GLU A 38 2.99 31.53 20.86
CA GLU A 38 1.64 31.70 21.39
C GLU A 38 1.01 30.34 21.79
N TYR A 39 1.22 29.28 21.00
CA TYR A 39 0.80 27.93 21.35
C TYR A 39 1.47 27.43 22.64
N ASN A 40 2.81 27.45 22.69
CA ASN A 40 3.60 26.94 23.82
C ASN A 40 3.33 27.70 25.12
N SER A 41 3.11 29.02 25.04
CA SER A 41 2.73 29.82 26.21
C SER A 41 1.27 29.59 26.64
N THR A 42 0.36 29.28 25.71
CA THR A 42 -1.07 29.08 26.00
C THR A 42 -1.39 27.67 26.51
N ILE A 43 -0.69 26.63 26.03
CA ILE A 43 -1.05 25.22 26.29
C ILE A 43 -1.07 24.89 27.80
N SER A 44 -0.08 25.38 28.55
CA SER A 44 0.02 25.22 30.01
C SER A 44 -1.08 25.95 30.81
N THR A 45 -1.88 26.79 30.16
CA THR A 45 -3.00 27.53 30.78
C THR A 45 -4.36 26.87 30.57
N LEU A 46 -4.45 25.80 29.77
CA LEU A 46 -5.71 25.16 29.43
C LEU A 46 -6.32 24.42 30.62
N LYS A 47 -7.65 24.42 30.67
CA LYS A 47 -8.48 23.73 31.67
C LYS A 47 -9.58 22.95 30.99
N ALA A 48 -10.16 21.97 31.69
CA ALA A 48 -11.38 21.27 31.29
C ALA A 48 -12.44 22.27 30.79
N GLY A 49 -12.86 22.16 29.52
CA GLY A 49 -13.79 23.08 28.85
C GLY A 49 -13.18 24.27 28.09
N ASP A 50 -11.86 24.47 28.12
CA ASP A 50 -11.18 25.41 27.22
C ASP A 50 -11.04 24.84 25.80
N THR A 51 -11.13 25.71 24.79
CA THR A 51 -10.82 25.39 23.38
C THR A 51 -9.65 26.26 22.91
N LEU A 52 -8.62 25.63 22.36
CA LEU A 52 -7.47 26.26 21.71
C LEU A 52 -7.64 26.18 20.19
N LEU A 53 -7.78 27.33 19.55
CA LEU A 53 -7.87 27.49 18.10
C LEU A 53 -6.48 27.82 17.53
N LEU A 54 -6.00 27.00 16.59
CA LEU A 54 -4.89 27.37 15.72
C LEU A 54 -5.43 28.25 14.60
N ALA A 55 -4.90 29.46 14.46
CA ALA A 55 -5.31 30.39 13.40
C ALA A 55 -4.94 29.86 12.00
N ASN A 56 -5.77 30.20 11.00
CA ASN A 56 -5.60 29.77 9.62
C ASN A 56 -4.25 30.20 9.03
N GLY A 57 -3.60 29.30 8.27
CA GLY A 57 -2.29 29.53 7.68
C GLY A 57 -1.36 28.31 7.75
N VAL A 58 -0.08 28.53 7.41
CA VAL A 58 0.96 27.51 7.43
C VAL A 58 1.75 27.57 8.75
N TRP A 59 1.58 26.53 9.55
CA TRP A 59 2.35 26.23 10.76
C TRP A 59 3.55 25.37 10.35
N LYS A 60 4.66 26.03 9.99
CA LYS A 60 5.86 25.37 9.49
C LYS A 60 6.82 24.99 10.62
N ASP A 61 7.41 23.80 10.51
CA ASP A 61 8.43 23.28 11.44
C ASP A 61 7.94 23.29 12.90
N ALA A 62 6.67 22.86 13.10
CA ALA A 62 5.91 22.98 14.34
C ALA A 62 5.69 21.61 15.01
N GLU A 63 6.42 21.36 16.10
CA GLU A 63 6.24 20.18 16.94
C GLU A 63 5.24 20.48 18.06
N LEU A 64 3.98 20.04 17.90
CA LEU A 64 2.88 20.34 18.81
C LEU A 64 2.83 19.33 19.97
N ILE A 65 3.15 19.76 21.18
CA ILE A 65 2.86 18.99 22.41
C ILE A 65 1.51 19.46 22.95
N PHE A 66 0.52 18.57 22.99
CA PHE A 66 -0.81 18.80 23.56
C PHE A 66 -0.97 17.98 24.84
N GLU A 67 -0.62 18.57 25.97
CA GLU A 67 -0.76 17.96 27.29
C GLU A 67 -1.87 18.65 28.10
N GLY A 68 -2.71 17.87 28.78
CA GLY A 68 -3.77 18.42 29.62
C GLY A 68 -4.65 17.36 30.29
N LYS A 69 -5.55 17.80 31.18
CA LYS A 69 -6.56 16.94 31.83
C LYS A 69 -7.93 17.60 31.78
N GLY A 70 -8.76 17.15 30.86
CA GLY A 70 -10.20 17.42 30.82
C GLY A 70 -10.97 16.49 31.76
N THR A 71 -12.29 16.45 31.58
CA THR A 71 -13.18 15.43 32.15
C THR A 71 -14.16 14.95 31.09
N ALA A 72 -14.88 13.85 31.34
CA ALA A 72 -15.90 13.34 30.42
C ALA A 72 -16.97 14.39 30.04
N ASP A 73 -17.34 15.28 30.97
CA ASP A 73 -18.32 16.36 30.76
C ASP A 73 -17.69 17.65 30.22
N SER A 74 -16.36 17.79 30.28
CA SER A 74 -15.60 19.01 29.94
C SER A 74 -14.24 18.67 29.35
N LEU A 75 -14.24 18.25 28.08
CA LEU A 75 -13.04 17.96 27.30
C LEU A 75 -12.13 19.21 27.17
N ILE A 76 -10.84 19.02 26.89
CA ILE A 76 -9.98 20.11 26.38
C ILE A 76 -9.83 19.91 24.87
N VAL A 77 -10.05 20.97 24.08
CA VAL A 77 -10.06 20.87 22.62
C VAL A 77 -8.91 21.68 22.01
N LEU A 78 -8.13 21.05 21.13
CA LEU A 78 -7.22 21.70 20.19
C LEU A 78 -7.82 21.55 18.79
N MET A 79 -8.05 22.64 18.06
CA MET A 79 -8.60 22.55 16.71
C MET A 79 -8.15 23.67 15.77
N ALA A 80 -8.31 23.43 14.46
CA ALA A 80 -8.20 24.47 13.45
C ALA A 80 -9.30 25.53 13.61
N GLU A 81 -8.97 26.80 13.36
CA GLU A 81 -9.94 27.90 13.24
C GLU A 81 -10.93 27.65 12.09
N THR A 82 -10.44 27.25 10.91
CA THR A 82 -11.23 26.66 9.82
C THR A 82 -10.62 25.31 9.40
N PRO A 83 -11.37 24.19 9.49
CA PRO A 83 -10.91 22.90 8.98
C PRO A 83 -10.54 22.98 7.50
N GLY A 84 -9.33 22.55 7.17
CA GLY A 84 -8.77 22.66 5.82
C GLY A 84 -8.00 23.95 5.51
N GLU A 85 -7.88 24.90 6.43
CA GLU A 85 -7.05 26.11 6.28
C GLU A 85 -5.84 26.18 7.25
N VAL A 86 -5.69 25.20 8.15
CA VAL A 86 -4.54 25.08 9.07
C VAL A 86 -3.62 23.95 8.61
N PHE A 87 -2.45 24.32 8.10
CA PHE A 87 -1.49 23.40 7.48
C PHE A 87 -0.22 23.24 8.33
N LEU A 88 0.06 22.03 8.79
CA LEU A 88 1.30 21.63 9.44
C LEU A 88 2.27 21.19 8.33
N GLU A 89 3.30 22.00 8.08
CA GLU A 89 4.26 21.79 6.97
C GLU A 89 5.72 21.72 7.46
N GLY A 90 6.64 21.26 6.62
CA GLY A 90 8.05 21.07 7.01
C GLY A 90 8.20 19.98 8.08
N LYS A 91 9.04 20.22 9.09
CA LYS A 91 9.30 19.30 10.21
C LYS A 91 8.28 19.47 11.33
N SER A 92 7.08 18.95 11.13
CA SER A 92 5.96 19.11 12.07
C SER A 92 5.45 17.76 12.59
N ASN A 93 4.96 17.74 13.83
CA ASN A 93 4.35 16.56 14.46
C ASN A 93 3.34 16.98 15.55
N LEU A 94 2.68 15.98 16.16
CA LEU A 94 1.73 16.14 17.25
C LEU A 94 1.92 15.02 18.28
N SER A 95 2.14 15.37 19.54
CA SER A 95 2.19 14.45 20.68
C SER A 95 1.13 14.82 21.71
N ILE A 96 0.34 13.84 22.16
CA ILE A 96 -0.82 14.03 23.04
C ILE A 96 -0.57 13.29 24.35
N ALA A 97 -0.79 13.93 25.51
CA ALA A 97 -0.62 13.28 26.81
C ALA A 97 -1.63 13.78 27.86
N GLY A 98 -2.02 12.91 28.79
CA GLY A 98 -3.06 13.19 29.77
C GLY A 98 -4.42 12.63 29.37
N GLU A 99 -5.51 13.33 29.67
CA GLU A 99 -6.85 12.72 29.72
C GLU A 99 -7.95 13.64 29.15
N TYR A 100 -8.92 13.04 28.46
CA TYR A 100 -10.11 13.73 27.90
C TYR A 100 -9.77 14.90 26.96
N LEU A 101 -8.83 14.65 26.03
CA LEU A 101 -8.36 15.62 25.04
C LEU A 101 -8.98 15.37 23.66
N VAL A 102 -9.22 16.42 22.88
CA VAL A 102 -9.70 16.32 21.49
C VAL A 102 -8.81 17.12 20.55
N VAL A 103 -8.39 16.52 19.45
CA VAL A 103 -7.74 17.21 18.32
C VAL A 103 -8.66 17.18 17.10
N ASN A 104 -8.88 18.33 16.44
CA ASN A 104 -9.77 18.43 15.28
C ASN A 104 -9.23 19.30 14.13
N GLY A 105 -9.34 18.82 12.89
CA GLY A 105 -9.29 19.66 11.69
C GLY A 105 -7.90 20.03 11.13
N LEU A 106 -6.83 19.46 11.68
CA LEU A 106 -5.44 19.75 11.28
C LEU A 106 -5.03 19.01 9.99
N VAL A 107 -4.24 19.66 9.12
CA VAL A 107 -3.75 19.09 7.85
C VAL A 107 -2.22 19.01 7.82
N PHE A 108 -1.65 17.81 7.84
CA PHE A 108 -0.21 17.57 7.65
C PHE A 108 0.09 17.33 6.16
N ARG A 109 0.94 18.16 5.55
CA ARG A 109 1.37 18.05 4.14
C ARG A 109 2.73 18.74 3.93
N ASN A 110 3.33 18.65 2.74
CA ASN A 110 4.55 19.39 2.37
C ASN A 110 5.70 19.27 3.41
N GLY A 111 5.92 18.07 3.95
CA GLY A 111 6.79 17.87 5.10
C GLY A 111 6.87 16.42 5.56
N PHE A 112 7.47 16.21 6.73
CA PHE A 112 7.65 14.93 7.40
C PHE A 112 7.87 15.12 8.90
N THR A 113 7.65 14.08 9.71
CA THR A 113 7.92 14.18 11.15
C THR A 113 9.44 14.22 11.43
N PRO A 114 9.92 15.08 12.35
CA PRO A 114 11.29 15.03 12.86
C PRO A 114 11.53 13.89 13.88
N SER A 115 10.47 13.19 14.30
CA SER A 115 10.51 12.09 15.28
C SER A 115 10.12 10.75 14.62
N GLY A 116 9.76 9.73 15.39
CA GLY A 116 9.27 8.45 14.85
C GLY A 116 7.78 8.46 14.46
N GLU A 117 7.06 9.52 14.83
CA GLU A 117 5.59 9.58 14.82
C GLU A 117 5.10 10.94 14.28
N VAL A 118 4.13 10.98 13.35
CA VAL A 118 3.46 12.25 12.97
C VAL A 118 2.40 12.64 13.99
N ILE A 119 1.59 11.67 14.45
CA ILE A 119 0.65 11.80 15.57
C ILE A 119 0.91 10.69 16.58
N SER A 120 1.19 11.06 17.83
CA SER A 120 1.50 10.16 18.94
C SER A 120 0.53 10.37 20.11
N PHE A 121 -0.12 9.31 20.59
CA PHE A 121 -0.95 9.33 21.82
C PHE A 121 -0.09 9.19 23.10
N ARG A 122 1.10 9.78 23.09
CA ARG A 122 2.01 9.98 24.22
C ARG A 122 2.99 11.11 23.92
N THR A 123 3.59 11.69 24.94
CA THR A 123 4.81 12.51 24.83
C THR A 123 6.08 11.71 25.15
N ASP A 124 6.00 10.74 26.07
CA ASP A 124 7.10 9.82 26.39
C ASP A 124 6.61 8.43 26.86
N SER A 125 7.49 7.57 27.39
CA SER A 125 7.14 6.22 27.85
C SER A 125 6.28 6.14 29.12
N LYS A 126 6.02 7.25 29.79
CA LYS A 126 5.21 7.39 31.01
C LYS A 126 4.00 8.29 30.81
N ASN A 127 4.14 9.32 29.97
CA ASN A 127 3.13 10.34 29.72
C ASN A 127 2.29 9.97 28.48
N LEU A 128 1.29 9.12 28.69
CA LEU A 128 0.36 8.62 27.66
C LEU A 128 -0.94 9.45 27.62
N ALA A 129 -1.71 9.34 26.53
CA ALA A 129 -3.08 9.87 26.44
C ALA A 129 -4.12 8.79 26.79
N PHE A 130 -5.22 9.18 27.45
CA PHE A 130 -6.37 8.32 27.73
C PHE A 130 -7.68 9.05 27.44
N HIS A 131 -8.76 8.32 27.12
CA HIS A 131 -10.10 8.87 26.83
C HIS A 131 -10.10 10.02 25.80
N SER A 132 -9.10 10.04 24.90
CA SER A 132 -8.78 11.17 24.03
C SER A 132 -9.03 10.85 22.56
N ARG A 133 -9.34 11.86 21.76
CA ARG A 133 -9.86 11.73 20.39
C ARG A 133 -9.05 12.54 19.39
N VAL A 134 -8.63 11.92 18.29
CA VAL A 134 -8.12 12.62 17.11
C VAL A 134 -9.12 12.42 15.97
N THR A 135 -9.68 13.51 15.45
CA THR A 135 -10.78 13.44 14.49
C THR A 135 -10.70 14.51 13.42
N ALA A 136 -11.19 14.21 12.21
CA ALA A 136 -11.17 15.13 11.07
C ALA A 136 -9.76 15.68 10.73
N CYS A 137 -8.69 14.97 11.06
CA CYS A 137 -7.32 15.33 10.67
C CYS A 137 -6.96 14.69 9.32
N VAL A 138 -6.08 15.36 8.58
CA VAL A 138 -5.59 14.92 7.25
C VAL A 138 -4.08 14.73 7.32
N ILE A 139 -3.57 13.65 6.73
CA ILE A 139 -2.15 13.47 6.42
C ILE A 139 -2.04 13.10 4.93
N ASP A 140 -1.56 14.05 4.10
CA ASP A 140 -1.44 13.93 2.64
C ASP A 140 0.05 13.94 2.26
N ASN A 141 0.56 12.75 1.87
CA ASN A 141 1.93 12.54 1.40
C ASN A 141 3.05 13.08 2.33
N PHE A 142 2.81 13.17 3.65
CA PHE A 142 3.74 13.68 4.67
C PHE A 142 4.84 12.65 5.02
N ASN A 143 5.80 12.49 4.11
CA ASN A 143 6.74 11.37 4.08
C ASN A 143 8.19 11.80 4.31
N ASN A 144 8.94 11.01 5.08
CA ASN A 144 10.40 11.13 5.12
C ASN A 144 10.99 11.04 3.69
N PRO A 145 11.93 11.94 3.30
CA PRO A 145 12.52 11.94 1.97
C PRO A 145 13.33 10.69 1.64
N ASP A 146 13.87 9.96 2.63
CA ASP A 146 14.43 8.63 2.42
C ASP A 146 13.32 7.57 2.54
N ARG A 147 13.09 6.82 1.45
CA ARG A 147 12.17 5.67 1.42
C ARG A 147 12.49 4.63 2.51
N ASN A 148 13.77 4.47 2.87
CA ASN A 148 14.24 3.49 3.85
C ASN A 148 14.12 3.97 5.30
N ALA A 149 13.91 5.27 5.52
CA ALA A 149 13.77 5.80 6.87
C ALA A 149 12.42 5.38 7.46
N GLN A 150 12.47 4.64 8.56
CA GLN A 150 11.28 4.13 9.23
C GLN A 150 10.64 5.18 10.14
N ASP A 151 9.40 5.55 9.83
CA ASP A 151 8.51 6.31 10.72
C ASP A 151 7.10 5.68 10.72
N SER A 152 6.16 6.30 11.43
CA SER A 152 4.73 5.99 11.32
C SER A 152 3.89 7.25 11.44
N TRP A 153 2.73 7.28 10.79
CA TRP A 153 1.89 8.48 10.80
C TRP A 153 1.03 8.58 12.07
N VAL A 154 0.56 7.46 12.61
CA VAL A 154 -0.23 7.44 13.84
C VAL A 154 0.23 6.31 14.77
N MET A 155 0.56 6.62 16.01
CA MET A 155 0.80 5.62 17.06
C MET A 155 -0.13 5.85 18.26
N MET A 156 -1.01 4.88 18.51
CA MET A 156 -1.90 4.87 19.67
C MET A 156 -1.27 4.12 20.85
N TYR A 157 -1.40 4.70 22.03
CA TYR A 157 -0.98 4.20 23.35
C TYR A 157 -2.11 4.50 24.36
N GLY A 158 -1.98 4.04 25.61
CA GLY A 158 -2.97 4.34 26.64
C GLY A 158 -4.27 3.53 26.47
N GLN A 159 -5.40 4.04 27.00
CA GLN A 159 -6.70 3.36 26.93
C GLN A 159 -7.86 4.31 26.57
N ASN A 160 -8.94 3.74 26.04
CA ASN A 160 -10.21 4.38 25.68
C ASN A 160 -10.08 5.55 24.68
N ASN A 161 -9.00 5.57 23.89
CA ASN A 161 -8.76 6.58 22.86
C ASN A 161 -9.53 6.27 21.57
N ARG A 162 -9.85 7.32 20.80
CA ARG A 162 -10.54 7.23 19.52
C ARG A 162 -9.76 7.93 18.41
N PHE A 163 -9.71 7.31 17.24
CA PHE A 163 -9.16 7.89 16.02
C PHE A 163 -10.23 7.75 14.93
N ASP A 164 -10.95 8.84 14.61
CA ASP A 164 -12.14 8.75 13.76
C ASP A 164 -12.36 9.90 12.77
N HIS A 165 -12.95 9.59 11.60
CA HIS A 165 -13.16 10.55 10.50
C HIS A 165 -11.87 11.21 9.97
N ASN A 166 -10.71 10.56 10.11
CA ASN A 166 -9.43 11.07 9.59
C ASN A 166 -9.15 10.59 8.16
N HIS A 167 -8.29 11.31 7.45
CA HIS A 167 -7.90 11.07 6.06
C HIS A 167 -6.39 10.84 5.98
N LEU A 168 -5.96 9.62 5.64
CA LEU A 168 -4.54 9.25 5.57
C LEU A 168 -4.24 8.69 4.17
N GLU A 169 -3.49 9.40 3.32
CA GLU A 169 -3.16 8.88 1.98
C GLU A 169 -1.74 9.21 1.49
N GLY A 170 -1.13 8.28 0.77
CA GLY A 170 0.16 8.47 0.11
C GLY A 170 1.40 8.26 0.97
N LYS A 171 1.38 7.36 1.98
CA LYS A 171 2.62 6.96 2.70
C LYS A 171 3.52 6.13 1.78
N ARG A 172 4.82 6.44 1.73
CA ARG A 172 5.77 5.97 0.71
C ARG A 172 7.07 5.42 1.27
N ASN A 173 7.50 5.90 2.43
CA ASN A 173 8.64 5.36 3.16
C ASN A 173 8.24 4.18 4.05
N GLN A 174 9.25 3.44 4.50
CA GLN A 174 9.09 2.25 5.34
C GLN A 174 8.39 2.57 6.67
N GLY A 175 7.71 1.57 7.23
CA GLY A 175 6.95 1.68 8.46
C GLY A 175 5.45 1.81 8.23
N VAL A 176 4.69 1.26 9.17
CA VAL A 176 3.23 1.20 9.18
C VAL A 176 2.60 2.60 9.12
N THR A 177 1.44 2.75 8.47
CA THR A 177 0.73 4.05 8.48
C THR A 177 0.20 4.36 9.88
N MET A 178 -0.56 3.43 10.47
CA MET A 178 -1.14 3.56 11.81
C MET A 178 -0.89 2.30 12.65
N ALA A 179 -0.54 2.44 13.94
CA ALA A 179 -0.48 1.30 14.83
C ALA A 179 -0.93 1.56 16.28
N VAL A 180 -1.48 0.52 16.91
CA VAL A 180 -1.72 0.45 18.35
C VAL A 180 -0.55 -0.28 19.01
N ARG A 181 -0.04 0.29 20.11
CA ARG A 181 1.18 -0.16 20.79
C ARG A 181 0.86 -0.69 22.18
N LEU A 182 1.35 -1.90 22.49
CA LEU A 182 0.99 -2.65 23.70
C LEU A 182 2.16 -2.76 24.72
N ASN A 183 3.15 -1.88 24.60
CA ASN A 183 4.42 -1.96 25.35
C ASN A 183 4.38 -1.37 26.77
N SER A 184 3.19 -1.25 27.36
CA SER A 184 2.92 -1.05 28.79
C SER A 184 1.57 -1.68 29.12
N GLU A 185 1.33 -2.03 30.39
CA GLU A 185 0.02 -2.50 30.85
C GLU A 185 -1.05 -1.41 30.60
N ASP A 186 -0.69 -0.15 30.80
CA ASP A 186 -1.53 1.03 30.50
C ASP A 186 -1.88 1.20 29.01
N SER A 187 -1.26 0.44 28.09
CA SER A 187 -1.63 0.42 26.67
C SER A 187 -2.22 -0.92 26.20
N GLN A 188 -2.34 -1.90 27.10
CA GLN A 188 -3.02 -3.18 26.88
C GLN A 188 -4.48 -3.08 27.35
N THR A 189 -5.33 -4.01 26.90
CA THR A 189 -6.78 -4.01 27.18
C THR A 189 -7.40 -2.63 26.90
N ASN A 190 -6.97 -2.01 25.79
CA ASN A 190 -7.04 -0.57 25.60
C ASN A 190 -8.38 -0.05 25.10
N HIS A 191 -9.28 -0.92 24.61
CA HIS A 191 -10.61 -0.55 24.13
C HIS A 191 -10.61 0.67 23.17
N HIS A 192 -9.56 0.79 22.36
CA HIS A 192 -9.45 1.84 21.35
C HIS A 192 -10.51 1.69 20.26
N SER A 193 -11.04 2.81 19.76
CA SER A 193 -11.93 2.84 18.59
C SER A 193 -11.21 3.50 17.41
N ILE A 194 -11.18 2.80 16.28
CA ILE A 194 -10.60 3.28 15.02
C ILE A 194 -11.73 3.19 13.99
N ASP A 195 -12.39 4.30 13.70
CA ASP A 195 -13.67 4.26 12.98
C ASP A 195 -13.93 5.40 11.99
N HIS A 196 -14.69 5.12 10.92
CA HIS A 196 -15.01 6.10 9.87
C HIS A 196 -13.79 6.77 9.21
N ASN A 197 -12.58 6.20 9.29
CA ASN A 197 -11.39 6.78 8.65
C ASN A 197 -11.30 6.38 7.17
N TYR A 198 -10.81 7.31 6.36
CA TYR A 198 -10.39 7.03 4.98
C TYR A 198 -8.88 6.77 4.97
N PHE A 199 -8.53 5.49 4.85
CA PHE A 199 -7.18 5.04 4.53
C PHE A 199 -7.06 5.00 3.00
N GLY A 200 -6.62 6.12 2.43
CA GLY A 200 -6.46 6.28 0.99
C GLY A 200 -5.20 5.60 0.43
N PRO A 201 -4.95 5.76 -0.89
CA PRO A 201 -3.95 4.98 -1.61
C PRO A 201 -2.57 4.93 -0.95
N ARG A 202 -2.10 3.71 -0.66
CA ARG A 202 -0.71 3.43 -0.29
C ARG A 202 -0.04 2.69 -1.45
N PRO A 203 0.97 3.26 -2.13
CA PRO A 203 1.69 2.57 -3.20
C PRO A 203 2.53 1.41 -2.66
N VAL A 204 2.86 0.45 -3.53
CA VAL A 204 3.76 -0.67 -3.25
C VAL A 204 5.10 -0.12 -2.71
N LEU A 205 5.48 -0.55 -1.50
CA LEU A 205 6.71 -0.09 -0.85
C LEU A 205 7.97 -0.66 -1.51
N GLY A 206 7.88 -1.90 -2.03
CA GLY A 206 9.01 -2.70 -2.53
C GLY A 206 9.76 -3.48 -1.45
N SER A 207 9.20 -3.57 -0.23
CA SER A 207 9.74 -4.33 0.90
C SER A 207 8.71 -4.47 2.03
N ASN A 208 9.06 -5.22 3.07
CA ASN A 208 8.32 -5.41 4.33
C ASN A 208 8.24 -4.11 5.18
N GLY A 209 7.17 -3.93 5.93
CA GLY A 209 6.87 -2.73 6.71
C GLY A 209 6.01 -1.73 5.94
N GLY A 210 5.22 -2.22 4.99
CA GLY A 210 4.25 -1.45 4.19
C GLY A 210 2.85 -1.37 4.81
N GLU A 211 2.66 -1.94 6.01
CA GLU A 211 1.34 -2.17 6.61
C GLU A 211 0.50 -0.87 6.70
N THR A 212 -0.79 -0.90 6.37
CA THR A 212 -1.65 0.29 6.60
C THR A 212 -1.99 0.41 8.09
N LEU A 213 -2.46 -0.67 8.72
CA LEU A 213 -2.86 -0.68 10.13
C LEU A 213 -2.27 -1.88 10.88
N ARG A 214 -1.69 -1.67 12.07
CA ARG A 214 -1.18 -2.76 12.92
C ARG A 214 -1.66 -2.66 14.37
N VAL A 215 -2.15 -3.75 14.96
CA VAL A 215 -2.59 -3.78 16.36
C VAL A 215 -1.69 -4.70 17.19
N GLY A 216 -0.69 -4.12 17.86
CA GLY A 216 0.32 -4.83 18.65
C GLY A 216 1.58 -5.22 17.87
N THR A 217 2.38 -6.10 18.47
CA THR A 217 3.59 -6.70 17.87
C THR A 217 3.76 -8.12 18.42
N SER A 218 4.58 -8.95 17.78
CA SER A 218 4.90 -10.32 18.23
C SER A 218 5.17 -10.41 19.73
N GLN A 219 6.06 -9.55 20.26
CA GLN A 219 6.44 -9.52 21.69
C GLN A 219 5.25 -9.42 22.66
N TYR A 220 4.17 -8.74 22.28
CA TYR A 220 2.99 -8.50 23.12
C TYR A 220 1.74 -9.23 22.61
N SER A 221 1.89 -10.12 21.62
CA SER A 221 0.75 -10.65 20.86
C SER A 221 -0.18 -11.58 21.65
N LEU A 222 0.28 -12.14 22.75
CA LEU A 222 -0.53 -12.94 23.67
C LEU A 222 -1.28 -12.10 24.72
N THR A 223 -1.14 -10.77 24.67
CA THR A 223 -1.95 -9.84 25.49
C THR A 223 -3.20 -9.40 24.71
N ASN A 224 -4.29 -9.18 25.44
CA ASN A 224 -5.50 -8.63 24.83
C ASN A 224 -5.33 -7.13 24.57
N SER A 225 -5.70 -6.70 23.37
CA SER A 225 -5.75 -5.28 23.00
C SER A 225 -7.19 -4.76 23.06
N ASN A 226 -8.18 -5.60 22.74
CA ASN A 226 -9.61 -5.22 22.70
C ASN A 226 -9.91 -4.00 21.80
N THR A 227 -9.07 -3.74 20.80
CA THR A 227 -9.26 -2.64 19.85
C THR A 227 -10.42 -2.95 18.91
N VAL A 228 -11.26 -1.95 18.63
CA VAL A 228 -12.33 -2.00 17.64
C VAL A 228 -11.90 -1.20 16.41
N ILE A 229 -11.91 -1.85 15.25
CA ILE A 229 -11.64 -1.25 13.94
C ILE A 229 -12.93 -1.37 13.13
N GLU A 230 -13.72 -0.30 13.03
CA GLU A 230 -15.06 -0.38 12.42
C GLU A 230 -15.40 0.72 11.41
N ASN A 231 -16.11 0.34 10.34
CA ASN A 231 -16.61 1.29 9.32
C ASN A 231 -15.50 2.16 8.68
N ASN A 232 -14.28 1.66 8.52
CA ASN A 232 -13.21 2.36 7.80
C ASN A 232 -13.20 1.97 6.32
N TYR A 233 -12.70 2.87 5.46
CA TYR A 233 -12.54 2.63 4.03
C TYR A 233 -11.05 2.54 3.68
N PHE A 234 -10.61 1.36 3.23
CA PHE A 234 -9.26 1.07 2.76
C PHE A 234 -9.27 1.08 1.24
N ASP A 235 -8.88 2.20 0.64
CA ASP A 235 -8.80 2.40 -0.81
C ASP A 235 -7.36 2.20 -1.28
N ASN A 236 -7.12 1.25 -2.18
CA ASN A 236 -5.83 1.05 -2.84
C ASN A 236 -4.63 1.01 -1.84
N CYS A 237 -4.83 0.36 -0.69
CA CYS A 237 -3.84 0.16 0.37
C CYS A 237 -2.80 -0.90 0.00
N ASN A 238 -2.10 -0.69 -1.12
CA ASN A 238 -1.25 -1.66 -1.81
C ASN A 238 0.18 -1.75 -1.23
N GLY A 239 0.40 -1.40 0.04
CA GLY A 239 1.75 -1.19 0.61
C GLY A 239 2.63 -2.45 0.65
N GLU A 240 2.04 -3.56 1.11
CA GLU A 240 2.64 -4.90 1.19
C GLU A 240 1.52 -5.97 1.34
N THR A 241 1.88 -7.22 1.65
CA THR A 241 0.93 -8.32 1.87
C THR A 241 -0.03 -8.10 3.06
N GLU A 242 0.35 -7.37 4.12
CA GLU A 242 -0.52 -7.06 5.27
C GLU A 242 -1.16 -5.67 5.19
N ILE A 243 -2.42 -5.56 4.72
CA ILE A 243 -3.19 -4.30 4.77
C ILE A 243 -3.49 -3.94 6.24
N ILE A 244 -4.08 -4.91 6.95
CA ILE A 244 -4.23 -4.88 8.41
C ILE A 244 -3.43 -6.04 8.99
N SER A 245 -2.65 -5.75 10.01
CA SER A 245 -1.81 -6.70 10.72
C SER A 245 -2.19 -6.77 12.20
N ILE A 246 -3.08 -7.72 12.53
CA ILE A 246 -3.46 -7.96 13.92
C ILE A 246 -2.36 -8.81 14.57
N LYS A 247 -1.70 -8.25 15.58
CA LYS A 247 -0.55 -8.84 16.29
C LYS A 247 -0.80 -8.77 17.81
N SER A 248 -2.04 -9.13 18.22
CA SER A 248 -2.59 -9.10 19.59
C SER A 248 -3.94 -9.83 19.68
N GLY A 249 -4.46 -10.04 20.91
CA GLY A 249 -5.71 -10.76 21.15
C GLY A 249 -6.96 -9.89 21.38
N GLY A 250 -8.13 -10.50 21.24
CA GLY A 250 -9.44 -9.95 21.64
C GLY A 250 -10.00 -8.79 20.81
N ASN A 251 -9.42 -8.50 19.64
CA ASN A 251 -9.83 -7.36 18.80
C ASN A 251 -11.10 -7.66 17.98
N ILE A 252 -11.81 -6.60 17.59
CA ILE A 252 -12.98 -6.65 16.71
C ILE A 252 -12.68 -5.82 15.46
N ILE A 253 -12.82 -6.41 14.28
CA ILE A 253 -12.62 -5.74 12.99
C ILE A 253 -13.89 -5.93 12.16
N ARG A 254 -14.66 -4.86 11.92
CA ARG A 254 -16.01 -4.99 11.34
C ARG A 254 -16.55 -3.88 10.45
N GLY A 255 -17.40 -4.23 9.50
CA GLY A 255 -18.06 -3.26 8.60
C GLY A 255 -17.08 -2.41 7.75
N ASN A 256 -15.80 -2.79 7.69
CA ASN A 256 -14.80 -2.06 6.91
C ASN A 256 -14.91 -2.44 5.43
N VAL A 257 -14.64 -1.48 4.55
CA VAL A 257 -14.58 -1.70 3.10
C VAL A 257 -13.13 -1.73 2.64
N PHE A 258 -12.73 -2.81 1.97
CA PHE A 258 -11.43 -2.96 1.31
C PHE A 258 -11.64 -2.87 -0.20
N PHE A 259 -11.34 -1.71 -0.79
CA PHE A 259 -11.51 -1.45 -2.21
C PHE A 259 -10.17 -1.53 -2.93
N GLU A 260 -10.07 -2.44 -3.91
CA GLU A 260 -8.93 -2.62 -4.83
C GLU A 260 -7.55 -2.66 -4.16
N SER A 261 -7.48 -3.09 -2.90
CA SER A 261 -6.25 -3.07 -2.11
C SER A 261 -5.50 -4.39 -2.27
N LYS A 262 -4.26 -4.34 -2.78
CA LYS A 262 -3.34 -5.49 -2.81
C LYS A 262 -2.96 -5.87 -1.38
N GLY A 263 -2.96 -7.18 -1.06
CA GLY A 263 -2.69 -7.69 0.29
C GLY A 263 -3.94 -8.17 1.03
N SER A 264 -3.87 -8.33 2.35
CA SER A 264 -4.93 -8.97 3.15
C SER A 264 -5.07 -8.42 4.57
N LEU A 265 -6.25 -8.63 5.16
CA LEU A 265 -6.46 -8.56 6.61
C LEU A 265 -5.82 -9.82 7.23
N THR A 266 -4.67 -9.68 7.87
CA THR A 266 -3.96 -10.81 8.50
C THR A 266 -4.13 -10.83 10.01
N LEU A 267 -4.63 -11.95 10.53
CA LEU A 267 -4.58 -12.32 11.95
C LEU A 267 -3.18 -12.91 12.27
N ARG A 268 -2.16 -12.04 12.27
CA ARG A 268 -0.75 -12.42 12.16
C ARG A 268 -0.18 -13.01 13.45
N HIS A 269 -0.56 -12.47 14.61
CA HIS A 269 -0.28 -13.04 15.93
C HIS A 269 -1.44 -12.73 16.91
N GLY A 270 -1.59 -13.57 17.93
CA GLY A 270 -2.59 -13.39 19.00
C GLY A 270 -3.93 -14.06 18.69
N ASN A 271 -4.73 -14.31 19.73
CA ASN A 271 -5.88 -15.23 19.69
C ASN A 271 -7.22 -14.51 19.92
N GLY A 272 -8.34 -15.18 19.61
CA GLY A 272 -9.68 -14.73 20.01
C GLY A 272 -10.23 -13.49 19.27
N ASN A 273 -9.51 -13.00 18.25
CA ASN A 273 -9.95 -11.89 17.41
C ASN A 273 -11.22 -12.25 16.60
N THR A 274 -12.12 -11.28 16.42
CA THR A 274 -13.34 -11.39 15.60
C THR A 274 -13.25 -10.48 14.38
N VAL A 275 -13.49 -11.05 13.20
CA VAL A 275 -13.54 -10.37 11.91
C VAL A 275 -14.94 -10.58 11.34
N GLU A 276 -15.80 -9.57 11.46
CA GLU A 276 -17.24 -9.68 11.18
C GLU A 276 -17.74 -8.63 10.17
N GLU A 277 -18.60 -9.00 9.23
CA GLU A 277 -19.35 -8.03 8.38
C GLU A 277 -18.49 -7.10 7.50
N ASN A 278 -17.20 -7.42 7.26
CA ASN A 278 -16.33 -6.63 6.37
C ASN A 278 -16.59 -6.96 4.89
N ILE A 279 -16.33 -5.98 4.02
CA ILE A 279 -16.62 -6.06 2.59
C ILE A 279 -15.33 -5.86 1.78
N PHE A 280 -14.94 -6.86 1.00
CA PHE A 280 -13.75 -6.84 0.15
C PHE A 280 -14.17 -6.78 -1.33
N LEU A 281 -13.75 -5.75 -2.05
CA LEU A 281 -14.11 -5.47 -3.44
C LEU A 281 -12.82 -5.33 -4.27
N GLY A 282 -12.32 -6.46 -4.78
CA GLY A 282 -11.06 -6.49 -5.56
C GLY A 282 -11.22 -6.17 -7.04
N ASN A 283 -12.44 -6.22 -7.58
CA ASN A 283 -12.77 -5.95 -9.00
C ASN A 283 -11.97 -6.77 -10.04
N GLY A 284 -11.34 -7.88 -9.65
CA GLY A 284 -10.45 -8.67 -10.50
C GLY A 284 -9.05 -8.06 -10.69
N LYS A 285 -8.66 -7.13 -9.81
CA LYS A 285 -7.32 -6.53 -9.80
C LYS A 285 -6.32 -7.53 -9.16
N PRO A 286 -5.18 -7.84 -9.81
CA PRO A 286 -4.20 -8.78 -9.28
C PRO A 286 -3.74 -8.45 -7.86
N GLU A 287 -3.50 -9.50 -7.07
CA GLU A 287 -3.04 -9.45 -5.67
C GLU A 287 -4.02 -8.86 -4.65
N THR A 288 -5.26 -8.55 -5.05
CA THR A 288 -6.33 -8.22 -4.11
C THR A 288 -6.73 -9.47 -3.31
N GLY A 289 -6.55 -9.41 -1.99
CA GLY A 289 -6.78 -10.53 -1.09
C GLY A 289 -7.84 -10.26 -0.03
N GLY A 290 -8.12 -11.29 0.76
CA GLY A 290 -9.16 -11.28 1.79
C GLY A 290 -8.58 -11.39 3.19
N ILE A 291 -8.83 -12.54 3.83
CA ILE A 291 -8.54 -12.75 5.25
C ILE A 291 -7.53 -13.90 5.43
N ARG A 292 -6.37 -13.59 5.99
CA ARG A 292 -5.31 -14.56 6.32
C ARG A 292 -5.35 -14.90 7.81
N VAL A 293 -5.47 -16.18 8.13
CA VAL A 293 -5.68 -16.70 9.48
C VAL A 293 -4.52 -17.59 9.92
N ILE A 294 -3.96 -17.23 11.06
CA ILE A 294 -2.91 -17.93 11.84
C ILE A 294 -3.40 -17.88 13.30
N ASN A 295 -2.87 -18.69 14.22
CA ASN A 295 -3.23 -18.67 15.65
C ASN A 295 -4.70 -19.09 15.94
N ALA A 296 -5.18 -18.87 17.17
CA ALA A 296 -6.30 -19.62 17.75
C ALA A 296 -7.57 -18.82 18.06
N ASP A 297 -8.69 -19.55 18.15
CA ASP A 297 -10.01 -19.14 18.68
C ASP A 297 -10.67 -17.97 17.91
N HIS A 298 -10.30 -17.79 16.64
CA HIS A 298 -10.79 -16.72 15.78
C HIS A 298 -12.21 -16.94 15.24
N LYS A 299 -12.94 -15.84 15.05
CA LYS A 299 -14.23 -15.82 14.34
C LYS A 299 -14.10 -14.98 13.08
N ILE A 300 -14.45 -15.58 11.95
CA ILE A 300 -14.48 -14.94 10.63
C ILE A 300 -15.89 -15.15 10.10
N ILE A 301 -16.77 -14.17 10.32
CA ILE A 301 -18.22 -14.34 10.14
C ILE A 301 -18.88 -13.22 9.35
N ASN A 302 -19.95 -13.51 8.61
CA ASN A 302 -20.75 -12.50 7.89
C ASN A 302 -19.97 -11.64 6.86
N ASN A 303 -18.71 -11.94 6.53
CA ASN A 303 -17.92 -11.11 5.63
C ASN A 303 -18.31 -11.36 4.16
N TYR A 304 -18.21 -10.34 3.32
CA TYR A 304 -18.51 -10.40 1.90
C TYR A 304 -17.23 -10.15 1.08
N LEU A 305 -16.86 -11.06 0.20
CA LEU A 305 -15.60 -11.03 -0.55
C LEU A 305 -15.88 -11.22 -2.05
N GLN A 306 -15.57 -10.22 -2.87
CA GLN A 306 -15.89 -10.22 -4.30
C GLN A 306 -14.71 -9.81 -5.18
N GLY A 307 -14.47 -10.60 -6.24
CA GLY A 307 -13.50 -10.28 -7.29
C GLY A 307 -12.06 -10.21 -6.79
N LEU A 308 -11.67 -11.11 -5.88
CA LEU A 308 -10.32 -11.18 -5.31
C LEU A 308 -9.43 -12.11 -6.11
N ASP A 309 -8.25 -11.64 -6.49
CA ASP A 309 -7.33 -12.27 -7.45
C ASP A 309 -5.93 -12.57 -6.87
N GLY A 310 -5.76 -12.47 -5.54
CA GLY A 310 -4.53 -12.88 -4.85
C GLY A 310 -4.45 -14.38 -4.55
N ASP A 311 -3.22 -14.90 -4.47
CA ASP A 311 -2.90 -16.31 -4.16
C ASP A 311 -2.24 -16.47 -2.77
N LYS A 312 -2.14 -17.72 -2.28
CA LYS A 312 -1.37 -18.11 -1.09
C LYS A 312 -1.73 -17.28 0.15
N PHE A 313 -0.86 -16.35 0.55
CA PHE A 313 -1.05 -15.44 1.68
C PHE A 313 -2.07 -14.31 1.42
N ARG A 314 -2.44 -14.14 0.15
CA ARG A 314 -3.38 -13.13 -0.36
C ARG A 314 -4.63 -13.78 -0.99
N ALA A 315 -4.85 -15.08 -0.78
CA ALA A 315 -6.10 -15.75 -1.10
C ALA A 315 -7.31 -15.07 -0.40
N GLY A 316 -8.52 -15.26 -0.92
CA GLY A 316 -9.73 -14.69 -0.32
C GLY A 316 -9.97 -15.20 1.10
N ILE A 317 -9.65 -16.47 1.34
CA ILE A 317 -9.33 -17.02 2.67
C ILE A 317 -8.00 -17.74 2.56
N SER A 318 -7.09 -17.48 3.50
CA SER A 318 -5.80 -18.14 3.62
C SER A 318 -5.65 -18.71 5.03
N ILE A 319 -5.77 -20.02 5.21
CA ILE A 319 -5.58 -20.69 6.51
C ILE A 319 -4.17 -21.26 6.53
N MET A 320 -3.28 -20.71 7.36
CA MET A 320 -1.86 -21.09 7.36
C MET A 320 -1.55 -22.33 8.20
N ASN A 321 -0.49 -23.04 7.83
CA ASN A 321 0.20 -23.95 8.74
C ASN A 321 1.00 -23.16 9.80
N GLY A 322 1.11 -23.72 11.00
CA GLY A 322 1.95 -23.21 12.08
C GLY A 322 3.27 -23.96 12.23
N VAL A 323 4.14 -23.43 13.08
CA VAL A 323 5.38 -24.08 13.54
C VAL A 323 5.09 -24.86 14.83
N PRO A 324 5.42 -26.17 14.92
CA PRO A 324 5.28 -26.93 16.16
C PRO A 324 6.10 -26.30 17.30
N ASN A 325 5.46 -25.99 18.44
CA ASN A 325 6.07 -25.24 19.55
C ASN A 325 6.65 -23.87 19.14
N SER A 326 5.99 -23.18 18.19
CA SER A 326 6.36 -21.85 17.67
C SER A 326 6.85 -20.88 18.75
N SER A 327 7.95 -20.17 18.47
CA SER A 327 8.29 -18.95 19.20
C SER A 327 7.30 -17.82 18.87
N ILE A 328 7.20 -16.84 19.76
CA ILE A 328 6.16 -15.78 19.70
C ILE A 328 6.21 -14.91 18.41
N ASN A 329 7.34 -14.91 17.70
CA ASN A 329 7.56 -14.20 16.44
C ASN A 329 7.36 -15.04 15.17
N ARG A 330 7.14 -16.36 15.27
CA ARG A 330 6.82 -17.23 14.11
C ARG A 330 5.31 -17.35 13.91
N TYR A 331 4.83 -18.50 13.46
CA TYR A 331 3.43 -18.75 13.12
C TYR A 331 2.89 -19.81 14.09
N HIS A 332 1.94 -19.48 14.96
CA HIS A 332 1.29 -20.51 15.78
C HIS A 332 0.27 -21.29 14.92
N GLN A 333 0.10 -22.58 15.25
CA GLN A 333 -0.91 -23.46 14.65
C GLN A 333 -2.29 -22.79 14.64
N VAL A 334 -3.01 -22.91 13.52
CA VAL A 334 -4.44 -22.53 13.47
C VAL A 334 -5.25 -23.49 14.32
N LYS A 335 -6.03 -22.97 15.27
CA LYS A 335 -6.80 -23.81 16.20
C LYS A 335 -8.15 -23.22 16.57
N ASN A 336 -9.18 -24.08 16.63
CA ASN A 336 -10.55 -23.73 17.05
C ASN A 336 -11.21 -22.57 16.27
N ILE A 337 -10.78 -22.27 15.03
CA ILE A 337 -11.32 -21.11 14.31
C ILE A 337 -12.70 -21.42 13.72
N THR A 338 -13.56 -20.40 13.64
CA THR A 338 -14.88 -20.48 13.01
C THR A 338 -14.93 -19.57 11.80
N ILE A 339 -15.03 -20.14 10.60
CA ILE A 339 -15.28 -19.42 9.34
C ILE A 339 -16.72 -19.74 8.92
N ALA A 340 -17.66 -18.85 9.20
CA ALA A 340 -19.09 -19.12 8.98
C ALA A 340 -19.88 -17.97 8.38
N ASN A 341 -20.90 -18.28 7.57
CA ASN A 341 -21.79 -17.27 6.97
C ASN A 341 -21.05 -16.19 6.16
N ASN A 342 -19.92 -16.49 5.54
CA ASN A 342 -19.25 -15.56 4.62
C ASN A 342 -19.76 -15.78 3.18
N THR A 343 -19.66 -14.76 2.34
CA THR A 343 -20.01 -14.82 0.91
C THR A 343 -18.77 -14.59 0.06
N PHE A 344 -18.50 -15.50 -0.88
CA PHE A 344 -17.41 -15.43 -1.84
C PHE A 344 -17.98 -15.37 -3.26
N VAL A 345 -17.72 -14.28 -4.00
CA VAL A 345 -18.24 -14.04 -5.36
C VAL A 345 -17.09 -13.76 -6.32
N ASN A 346 -16.80 -14.68 -7.24
CA ASN A 346 -15.67 -14.58 -8.17
C ASN A 346 -14.31 -14.35 -7.47
N VAL A 347 -14.13 -14.97 -6.30
CA VAL A 347 -12.82 -15.12 -5.65
C VAL A 347 -12.03 -16.19 -6.41
N ALA A 348 -10.77 -15.92 -6.71
CA ALA A 348 -9.88 -16.84 -7.43
C ALA A 348 -9.43 -18.04 -6.57
N HIS A 349 -9.11 -17.79 -5.29
CA HIS A 349 -8.46 -18.76 -4.42
C HIS A 349 -9.02 -18.77 -2.98
N ILE A 350 -9.26 -19.98 -2.46
CA ILE A 350 -9.44 -20.29 -1.03
C ILE A 350 -8.40 -21.35 -0.68
N GLU A 351 -7.45 -21.01 0.19
CA GLU A 351 -6.24 -21.82 0.39
C GLU A 351 -6.07 -22.27 1.86
N LEU A 352 -5.68 -23.52 2.02
CA LEU A 352 -5.71 -24.27 3.28
C LEU A 352 -4.32 -24.89 3.58
N ALA A 353 -3.92 -24.91 4.85
CA ALA A 353 -2.58 -25.32 5.29
C ALA A 353 -1.44 -24.51 4.62
N VAL A 354 -1.72 -23.26 4.27
CA VAL A 354 -0.86 -22.41 3.42
C VAL A 354 0.51 -22.21 4.05
N GLY A 355 1.55 -22.39 3.24
CA GLY A 355 2.94 -22.30 3.67
C GLY A 355 3.44 -23.56 4.39
N SER A 356 2.79 -24.73 4.25
CA SER A 356 3.35 -25.97 4.78
C SER A 356 4.75 -26.24 4.23
N ASP A 357 5.69 -26.47 5.14
CA ASP A 357 7.09 -26.83 4.89
C ASP A 357 7.68 -27.56 6.11
N GLN A 358 8.99 -27.82 6.11
CA GLN A 358 9.66 -28.55 7.19
C GLN A 358 9.57 -27.84 8.55
N GLU A 359 9.50 -26.51 8.58
CA GLU A 359 9.31 -25.73 9.81
C GLU A 359 7.82 -25.53 10.11
N ARG A 360 7.04 -25.14 9.10
CA ARG A 360 5.60 -24.91 9.16
C ARG A 360 4.82 -26.22 9.01
N SER A 361 5.04 -27.17 9.93
CA SER A 361 4.49 -28.53 9.89
C SER A 361 3.35 -28.81 10.89
N ALA A 362 2.78 -27.78 11.53
CA ALA A 362 1.60 -27.91 12.38
C ALA A 362 0.31 -27.53 11.62
N ILE A 363 -0.43 -28.56 11.18
CA ILE A 363 -1.70 -28.41 10.45
C ILE A 363 -2.83 -27.77 11.29
N PRO A 364 -3.84 -27.15 10.66
CA PRO A 364 -5.01 -26.60 11.36
C PRO A 364 -5.78 -27.66 12.16
N GLU A 365 -6.30 -27.30 13.34
CA GLU A 365 -6.97 -28.24 14.26
C GLU A 365 -8.30 -27.69 14.81
N GLY A 366 -9.28 -28.57 15.04
CA GLY A 366 -10.52 -28.26 15.77
C GLY A 366 -11.39 -27.15 15.16
N SER A 367 -11.19 -26.84 13.87
CA SER A 367 -11.71 -25.65 13.22
C SER A 367 -12.90 -25.98 12.31
N VAL A 368 -13.73 -24.98 11.98
CA VAL A 368 -14.94 -25.18 11.16
C VAL A 368 -15.06 -24.17 10.02
N PHE A 369 -15.51 -24.65 8.86
CA PHE A 369 -15.84 -23.84 7.68
C PHE A 369 -17.26 -24.20 7.22
N LYS A 370 -18.26 -23.40 7.60
CA LYS A 370 -19.68 -23.78 7.49
C LYS A 370 -20.65 -22.67 7.12
N ASP A 371 -21.82 -23.01 6.57
CA ASP A 371 -22.88 -22.05 6.19
C ASP A 371 -22.44 -20.94 5.19
N ASN A 372 -21.26 -21.06 4.58
CA ASN A 372 -20.73 -20.06 3.65
C ASN A 372 -21.37 -20.19 2.25
N LEU A 373 -21.43 -19.09 1.50
CA LEU A 373 -21.85 -19.05 0.11
C LEU A 373 -20.64 -18.90 -0.81
N ILE A 374 -20.50 -19.77 -1.81
CA ILE A 374 -19.38 -19.75 -2.77
C ILE A 374 -19.92 -19.72 -4.20
N TYR A 375 -19.73 -18.59 -4.89
CA TYR A 375 -20.10 -18.40 -6.28
C TYR A 375 -18.89 -18.05 -7.14
N ASN A 376 -18.71 -18.75 -8.27
CA ASN A 376 -17.72 -18.39 -9.30
C ASN A 376 -18.34 -18.59 -10.69
N GLU A 377 -18.32 -17.55 -11.54
CA GLU A 377 -18.92 -17.58 -12.89
C GLU A 377 -18.25 -18.59 -13.82
N LYS A 378 -16.95 -18.83 -13.67
CA LYS A 378 -16.18 -19.79 -14.48
C LYS A 378 -16.38 -21.24 -14.02
N GLN A 379 -17.09 -21.46 -12.91
CA GLN A 379 -17.26 -22.74 -12.22
C GLN A 379 -15.95 -23.49 -11.92
N ALA A 380 -14.84 -22.76 -11.78
CA ALA A 380 -13.55 -23.32 -11.41
C ALA A 380 -13.56 -23.86 -9.97
N ASP A 381 -12.79 -24.91 -9.70
CA ASP A 381 -12.44 -25.24 -8.31
C ASP A 381 -11.43 -24.20 -7.81
N ILE A 382 -11.80 -23.49 -6.74
CA ILE A 382 -10.99 -22.42 -6.13
C ILE A 382 -10.26 -22.91 -4.87
N PHE A 383 -10.52 -24.14 -4.43
CA PHE A 383 -9.92 -24.69 -3.22
C PHE A 383 -8.56 -25.32 -3.48
N LYS A 384 -7.61 -25.06 -2.57
CA LYS A 384 -6.27 -25.66 -2.59
C LYS A 384 -5.80 -25.97 -1.19
N ALA A 385 -5.26 -27.17 -0.98
CA ALA A 385 -4.57 -27.57 0.24
C ALA A 385 -3.08 -27.80 -0.04
N TYR A 386 -2.22 -27.47 0.92
CA TYR A 386 -0.78 -27.74 0.88
C TYR A 386 -0.36 -28.86 1.85
N ASP A 387 -1.27 -29.34 2.69
CA ASP A 387 -1.05 -30.35 3.74
C ASP A 387 -2.40 -31.04 4.07
N ASP A 388 -2.43 -31.88 5.11
CA ASP A 388 -3.68 -32.40 5.65
C ASP A 388 -4.58 -31.28 6.22
N ILE A 389 -5.87 -31.36 5.88
CA ILE A 389 -6.93 -30.43 6.30
C ILE A 389 -7.99 -31.12 7.17
N SER A 390 -7.76 -32.36 7.63
CA SER A 390 -8.70 -33.16 8.43
C SER A 390 -9.13 -32.49 9.74
N GLY A 391 -8.33 -31.57 10.28
CA GLY A 391 -8.67 -30.74 11.43
C GLY A 391 -9.61 -29.55 11.14
N ILE A 392 -10.10 -29.40 9.91
CA ILE A 392 -11.12 -28.43 9.49
C ILE A 392 -12.39 -29.19 9.08
N ALA A 393 -13.48 -29.04 9.82
CA ALA A 393 -14.77 -29.61 9.48
C ALA A 393 -15.55 -28.68 8.52
N PHE A 394 -15.94 -29.21 7.36
CA PHE A 394 -16.76 -28.52 6.36
C PHE A 394 -18.21 -29.02 6.40
N SER A 395 -19.18 -28.12 6.57
CA SER A 395 -20.61 -28.47 6.52
C SER A 395 -21.47 -27.34 5.96
N ASP A 396 -22.60 -27.69 5.32
CA ASP A 396 -23.69 -26.75 5.00
C ASP A 396 -23.33 -25.54 4.10
N ASN A 397 -22.13 -25.51 3.52
CA ASN A 397 -21.71 -24.46 2.59
C ASN A 397 -22.45 -24.62 1.26
N ILE A 398 -23.05 -23.56 0.74
CA ILE A 398 -23.81 -23.57 -0.52
C ILE A 398 -22.92 -23.07 -1.66
N SER A 399 -22.89 -23.77 -2.79
CA SER A 399 -22.04 -23.37 -3.92
C SER A 399 -22.58 -23.67 -5.31
N ASN A 400 -22.11 -22.94 -6.33
CA ASN A 400 -22.23 -23.31 -7.74
C ASN A 400 -21.00 -24.02 -8.32
N ILE A 401 -19.93 -24.21 -7.54
CA ILE A 401 -18.72 -24.95 -7.91
C ILE A 401 -18.71 -26.31 -7.21
N ASN A 402 -17.91 -27.23 -7.73
CA ASN A 402 -17.62 -28.52 -7.09
C ASN A 402 -16.12 -28.59 -6.76
N SER A 403 -15.77 -29.20 -5.62
CA SER A 403 -14.39 -29.47 -5.25
C SER A 403 -14.23 -30.88 -4.73
N THR A 404 -13.30 -31.65 -5.29
CA THR A 404 -12.99 -33.01 -4.82
C THR A 404 -12.26 -33.02 -3.48
N LEU A 405 -11.61 -31.89 -3.12
CA LEU A 405 -10.92 -31.70 -1.85
C LEU A 405 -11.91 -31.54 -0.67
N ILE A 406 -13.05 -30.88 -0.91
CA ILE A 406 -14.06 -30.59 0.13
C ILE A 406 -15.22 -31.60 0.10
N GLY A 407 -15.57 -32.11 -1.09
CA GLY A 407 -16.61 -33.12 -1.28
C GLY A 407 -17.95 -32.74 -0.65
N ASN A 408 -18.47 -33.60 0.24
CA ASN A 408 -19.77 -33.44 0.90
C ASN A 408 -19.87 -32.21 1.82
N GLY A 409 -18.78 -31.48 2.07
CA GLY A 409 -18.80 -30.18 2.75
C GLY A 409 -19.40 -29.04 1.90
N LEU A 410 -19.66 -29.29 0.61
CA LEU A 410 -20.32 -28.38 -0.33
C LEU A 410 -21.69 -28.93 -0.79
N ASN A 411 -22.75 -28.17 -0.55
CA ASN A 411 -24.06 -28.34 -1.18
C ASN A 411 -24.04 -27.65 -2.56
N VAL A 412 -23.67 -28.41 -3.60
CA VAL A 412 -23.51 -27.92 -4.97
C VAL A 412 -24.87 -27.82 -5.67
N GLN A 413 -25.30 -26.61 -6.00
CA GLN A 413 -26.56 -26.33 -6.69
C GLN A 413 -26.44 -25.17 -7.68
N LYS A 414 -27.40 -25.05 -8.61
CA LYS A 414 -27.43 -23.90 -9.53
C LYS A 414 -27.80 -22.63 -8.75
N LEU A 415 -26.85 -21.71 -8.63
CA LEU A 415 -27.09 -20.36 -8.13
C LEU A 415 -27.37 -19.37 -9.27
N THR A 416 -27.98 -18.24 -8.93
CA THR A 416 -28.14 -17.06 -9.78
C THR A 416 -28.14 -15.87 -8.84
N LEU A 417 -27.30 -14.87 -9.09
CA LEU A 417 -27.14 -13.73 -8.18
C LEU A 417 -27.98 -12.53 -8.63
N GLU A 418 -28.56 -11.83 -7.67
CA GLU A 418 -29.27 -10.57 -7.83
C GLU A 418 -28.57 -9.47 -7.02
N LYS A 419 -28.54 -8.24 -7.55
CA LYS A 419 -27.92 -7.10 -6.87
C LYS A 419 -28.91 -6.47 -5.88
N ALA A 420 -28.56 -6.47 -4.59
CA ALA A 420 -29.37 -5.88 -3.53
C ALA A 420 -29.17 -4.36 -3.40
N ALA A 421 -29.98 -3.72 -2.56
CA ALA A 421 -29.98 -2.26 -2.36
C ALA A 421 -28.68 -1.71 -1.75
N ASN A 422 -27.91 -2.53 -1.03
CA ASN A 422 -26.57 -2.19 -0.53
C ASN A 422 -25.46 -2.33 -1.58
N GLY A 423 -25.81 -2.64 -2.83
CA GLY A 423 -24.88 -2.75 -3.95
C GLY A 423 -24.19 -4.11 -4.12
N LEU A 424 -24.33 -5.03 -3.17
CA LEU A 424 -23.73 -6.36 -3.19
C LEU A 424 -24.62 -7.38 -3.92
N GLN A 425 -24.06 -8.54 -4.28
CA GLN A 425 -24.74 -9.59 -5.03
C GLN A 425 -25.08 -10.81 -4.15
N TYR A 426 -26.34 -11.22 -4.15
CA TYR A 426 -26.86 -12.27 -3.27
C TYR A 426 -27.65 -13.32 -4.05
N PRO A 427 -27.77 -14.57 -3.55
CA PRO A 427 -28.40 -15.66 -4.28
C PRO A 427 -29.92 -15.50 -4.30
N ALA A 428 -30.51 -15.53 -5.50
CA ALA A 428 -31.95 -15.39 -5.69
C ALA A 428 -32.73 -16.52 -4.99
N GLY A 429 -33.74 -16.15 -4.19
CA GLY A 429 -34.69 -17.08 -3.58
C GLY A 429 -34.19 -17.89 -2.36
N ILE A 430 -32.95 -17.70 -1.90
CA ILE A 430 -32.41 -18.31 -0.67
C ILE A 430 -31.69 -17.26 0.19
N ASN A 431 -31.57 -17.52 1.49
CA ASN A 431 -30.79 -16.71 2.43
C ASN A 431 -29.57 -17.52 2.86
N ALA A 432 -28.38 -17.18 2.34
CA ALA A 432 -27.17 -18.00 2.47
C ALA A 432 -25.89 -17.15 2.40
N GLY A 433 -24.85 -17.56 3.14
CA GLY A 433 -23.65 -16.74 3.30
C GLY A 433 -23.90 -15.52 4.19
N ALA A 434 -23.36 -14.38 3.78
CA ALA A 434 -23.39 -13.13 4.53
C ALA A 434 -24.78 -12.45 4.53
N PRO A 435 -25.12 -11.66 5.57
CA PRO A 435 -26.42 -10.98 5.67
C PRO A 435 -26.75 -10.13 4.44
N HIS A 436 -28.00 -10.24 3.96
CA HIS A 436 -28.47 -9.51 2.77
C HIS A 436 -28.67 -8.01 3.03
N ASP A 437 -28.58 -7.57 4.29
CA ASP A 437 -28.71 -6.18 4.74
C ASP A 437 -27.40 -5.57 5.26
N LEU A 438 -26.25 -6.20 5.00
CA LEU A 438 -24.90 -5.64 5.29
C LEU A 438 -24.78 -4.16 4.91
N LYS A 439 -24.09 -3.39 5.74
CA LYS A 439 -23.80 -1.96 5.49
C LYS A 439 -22.44 -1.83 4.80
N VAL A 440 -22.47 -1.54 3.51
CA VAL A 440 -21.29 -1.03 2.80
C VAL A 440 -21.19 0.46 3.14
N ILE A 441 -20.12 0.89 3.81
CA ILE A 441 -19.89 2.32 4.02
C ILE A 441 -19.31 2.95 2.74
N ASP A 442 -19.91 4.06 2.31
CA ASP A 442 -19.47 4.77 1.10
C ASP A 442 -18.16 5.53 1.31
N LYS A 443 -17.37 5.68 0.23
CA LYS A 443 -16.11 6.44 0.25
C LYS A 443 -16.31 7.93 0.59
N SER A 444 -17.51 8.47 0.39
CA SER A 444 -17.89 9.83 0.82
C SER A 444 -17.96 9.97 2.33
N ASP A 445 -18.36 8.91 3.02
CA ASP A 445 -18.86 8.93 4.41
C ASP A 445 -17.74 8.61 5.43
N THR A 446 -16.52 8.38 4.93
CA THR A 446 -15.30 8.22 5.72
C THR A 446 -14.36 9.41 5.55
N GLY A 447 -13.44 9.61 6.50
CA GLY A 447 -12.54 10.75 6.51
C GLY A 447 -13.30 12.07 6.63
N VAL A 448 -12.84 13.09 5.89
CA VAL A 448 -13.47 14.41 5.85
C VAL A 448 -14.16 14.70 4.51
N THR A 449 -15.13 15.61 4.53
CA THR A 449 -15.87 16.11 3.36
C THR A 449 -15.21 17.34 2.70
N TRP A 450 -14.36 18.05 3.43
CA TRP A 450 -13.69 19.28 2.98
C TRP A 450 -12.29 19.06 2.39
N TYR A 451 -11.73 17.84 2.49
CA TYR A 451 -10.49 17.46 1.80
C TYR A 451 -10.79 16.44 0.70
N PRO A 452 -10.26 16.60 -0.53
CA PRO A 452 -10.67 15.79 -1.67
C PRO A 452 -9.93 14.45 -1.72
N LYS A 453 -10.67 13.35 -1.91
CA LYS A 453 -10.16 11.97 -1.97
C LYS A 453 -9.67 11.59 -3.37
N VAL A 454 -8.67 12.32 -3.89
CA VAL A 454 -8.21 12.25 -5.28
C VAL A 454 -7.24 11.09 -5.52
N SER A 455 -7.61 10.13 -6.38
CA SER A 455 -6.62 9.19 -6.91
C SER A 455 -5.64 9.92 -7.84
N LYS A 456 -4.36 9.93 -7.47
CA LYS A 456 -3.26 10.61 -8.18
C LYS A 456 -2.38 9.57 -8.87
N GLU A 457 -2.93 8.81 -9.81
CA GLU A 457 -2.14 7.87 -10.62
C GLU A 457 -1.16 8.59 -11.56
N MET A 458 0.01 7.99 -11.80
CA MET A 458 0.88 8.38 -12.91
C MET A 458 0.28 7.90 -14.24
N VAL A 459 -0.31 8.86 -14.96
CA VAL A 459 -0.82 8.72 -16.32
C VAL A 459 0.10 9.42 -17.32
N PHE A 460 0.20 8.87 -18.52
CA PHE A 460 0.98 9.44 -19.63
C PHE A 460 0.03 10.01 -20.70
N SER A 461 0.51 11.00 -21.47
CA SER A 461 -0.18 11.52 -22.65
C SER A 461 -1.59 12.08 -22.41
N THR A 462 -1.84 12.60 -21.20
CA THR A 462 -3.10 13.27 -20.80
C THR A 462 -3.03 14.79 -20.90
N GLY A 463 -1.85 15.34 -21.20
CA GLY A 463 -1.59 16.77 -21.34
C GLY A 463 -1.61 17.25 -22.80
N GLU A 464 -0.89 18.33 -23.07
CA GLU A 464 -0.78 18.92 -24.40
C GLU A 464 0.29 18.19 -25.25
N GLN A 465 0.08 18.15 -26.57
CA GLN A 465 1.14 17.75 -27.51
C GLN A 465 1.93 18.99 -27.91
N ILE A 466 3.24 18.98 -27.61
CA ILE A 466 4.19 20.07 -27.85
C ILE A 466 5.08 19.68 -29.03
N PRO A 467 4.91 20.25 -30.24
CA PRO A 467 5.79 19.97 -31.36
C PRO A 467 7.19 20.52 -31.11
N VAL A 468 8.21 19.67 -31.23
CA VAL A 468 9.62 20.05 -31.08
C VAL A 468 10.32 19.92 -32.43
N SER A 469 10.96 20.98 -32.90
CA SER A 469 11.77 20.96 -34.12
C SER A 469 13.23 20.51 -33.86
N PRO A 470 13.91 19.92 -34.86
CA PRO A 470 15.31 19.49 -34.75
C PRO A 470 16.26 20.63 -34.37
N GLY A 471 17.29 20.33 -33.59
CA GLY A 471 18.28 21.32 -33.16
C GLY A 471 19.10 20.93 -31.91
N LEU A 472 19.97 21.86 -31.51
CA LEU A 472 20.71 21.79 -30.25
C LEU A 472 19.77 22.16 -29.09
N ASN A 473 19.72 21.29 -28.07
CA ASN A 473 18.95 21.43 -26.83
C ASN A 473 17.43 21.63 -26.97
N SER A 474 16.84 21.52 -28.17
CA SER A 474 15.41 21.81 -28.36
C SER A 474 14.46 20.91 -27.55
N ILE A 475 14.85 19.66 -27.24
CA ILE A 475 14.11 18.78 -26.32
C ILE A 475 14.16 19.32 -24.88
N SER A 476 15.35 19.71 -24.40
CA SER A 476 15.53 20.34 -23.08
C SER A 476 14.78 21.66 -22.94
N ASP A 477 14.81 22.50 -23.97
CA ASP A 477 14.15 23.81 -23.98
C ASP A 477 12.61 23.67 -24.08
N ALA A 478 12.10 22.62 -24.73
CA ALA A 478 10.67 22.25 -24.69
C ALA A 478 10.27 21.65 -23.33
N LEU A 479 11.07 20.74 -22.77
CA LEU A 479 10.87 20.12 -21.46
C LEU A 479 10.77 21.16 -20.33
N ALA A 480 11.58 22.23 -20.39
CA ALA A 480 11.54 23.34 -19.44
C ALA A 480 10.20 24.10 -19.41
N ASN A 481 9.31 23.89 -20.39
CA ASN A 481 7.98 24.50 -20.49
C ASN A 481 6.83 23.47 -20.38
N ALA A 482 7.16 22.17 -20.32
CA ALA A 482 6.19 21.08 -20.27
C ALA A 482 5.60 20.85 -18.86
N LYS A 483 4.50 20.10 -18.80
CA LYS A 483 3.74 19.77 -17.58
C LYS A 483 3.52 18.26 -17.47
N SER A 484 3.08 17.83 -16.29
CA SER A 484 2.68 16.44 -16.02
C SER A 484 1.62 15.94 -17.01
N GLY A 485 2.00 14.93 -17.81
CA GLY A 485 1.15 14.29 -18.81
C GLY A 485 1.35 14.77 -20.24
N ASP A 486 2.16 15.81 -20.48
CA ASP A 486 2.43 16.35 -21.81
C ASP A 486 3.25 15.38 -22.70
N VAL A 487 3.16 15.60 -24.01
CA VAL A 487 3.87 14.83 -25.05
C VAL A 487 4.79 15.74 -25.84
N LEU A 488 6.11 15.55 -25.74
CA LEU A 488 7.07 16.17 -26.65
C LEU A 488 7.07 15.40 -27.97
N LEU A 489 6.46 15.98 -29.01
CA LEU A 489 6.34 15.39 -30.34
C LEU A 489 7.49 15.85 -31.23
N LEU A 490 8.51 15.00 -31.37
CA LEU A 490 9.70 15.27 -32.15
C LEU A 490 9.40 15.12 -33.66
N GLN A 491 9.63 16.18 -34.42
CA GLN A 491 9.64 16.18 -35.87
C GLN A 491 10.87 15.41 -36.41
N ALA A 492 10.83 14.91 -37.65
CA ALA A 492 11.96 14.19 -38.23
C ALA A 492 13.21 15.10 -38.37
N GLY A 493 14.39 14.59 -38.03
CA GLY A 493 15.67 15.30 -38.05
C GLY A 493 16.58 15.01 -36.85
N SER A 494 17.68 15.74 -36.73
CA SER A 494 18.70 15.53 -35.70
C SER A 494 18.51 16.43 -34.47
N TYR A 495 18.59 15.83 -33.29
CA TYR A 495 18.51 16.48 -31.99
C TYR A 495 19.82 16.25 -31.24
N GLN A 496 20.51 17.32 -30.87
CA GLN A 496 21.75 17.27 -30.10
C GLN A 496 21.47 17.77 -28.68
N GLN A 497 21.72 16.98 -27.64
CA GLN A 497 21.54 17.40 -26.24
C GLN A 497 22.89 17.45 -25.52
N ASN A 498 23.31 18.64 -25.08
CA ASN A 498 24.44 18.80 -24.16
C ASN A 498 24.03 19.22 -22.74
N LYS A 499 22.72 19.25 -22.50
CA LYS A 499 22.07 19.24 -21.19
C LYS A 499 21.50 17.83 -20.92
N VAL A 500 21.37 17.47 -19.65
CA VAL A 500 20.54 16.32 -19.24
C VAL A 500 19.06 16.71 -19.35
N LEU A 501 18.20 15.74 -19.61
CA LEU A 501 16.75 15.87 -19.62
C LEU A 501 16.20 15.42 -18.26
N ASP A 502 16.02 16.39 -17.36
CA ASP A 502 15.53 16.16 -15.99
C ASP A 502 14.03 15.87 -15.98
N VAL A 503 13.65 14.60 -15.77
CA VAL A 503 12.25 14.16 -15.76
C VAL A 503 11.69 14.27 -14.34
N LEU A 504 10.98 15.37 -14.08
CA LEU A 504 10.39 15.71 -12.76
C LEU A 504 8.92 15.26 -12.59
N PHE A 505 8.26 14.88 -13.68
CA PHE A 505 6.85 14.51 -13.75
C PHE A 505 6.62 13.46 -14.87
N PRO A 506 5.43 12.83 -14.98
CA PRO A 506 5.10 11.98 -16.11
C PRO A 506 5.21 12.70 -17.46
N LEU A 507 6.08 12.21 -18.33
CA LEU A 507 6.40 12.81 -19.63
C LEU A 507 6.38 11.73 -20.72
N THR A 508 5.81 12.05 -21.88
CA THR A 508 6.05 11.28 -23.11
C THR A 508 7.01 12.03 -24.03
N VAL A 509 8.01 11.34 -24.59
CA VAL A 509 8.81 11.82 -25.72
C VAL A 509 8.55 10.88 -26.90
N LYS A 510 7.95 11.41 -27.96
CA LYS A 510 7.43 10.64 -29.09
C LYS A 510 7.98 11.17 -30.42
N SER A 511 8.18 10.29 -31.40
CA SER A 511 8.20 10.68 -32.81
C SER A 511 7.31 9.77 -33.67
N ASP A 512 6.80 10.31 -34.76
CA ASP A 512 6.12 9.58 -35.84
C ASP A 512 6.99 9.57 -37.13
N GLY A 513 8.30 9.77 -37.00
CA GLY A 513 9.27 9.78 -38.11
C GLY A 513 10.72 9.71 -37.62
N ASP A 514 11.68 9.97 -38.52
CA ASP A 514 13.12 9.81 -38.25
C ASP A 514 13.71 10.91 -37.35
N ALA A 515 13.28 10.99 -36.09
CA ALA A 515 13.92 11.79 -35.06
C ALA A 515 15.14 11.04 -34.49
N ILE A 516 16.34 11.59 -34.68
CA ILE A 516 17.61 11.01 -34.23
C ILE A 516 18.19 11.88 -33.12
N ILE A 517 18.17 11.37 -31.90
CA ILE A 517 18.74 12.02 -30.71
C ILE A 517 20.19 11.58 -30.52
N SER A 518 21.08 12.53 -30.24
CA SER A 518 22.45 12.28 -29.78
C SER A 518 22.75 13.20 -28.60
N PHE A 519 23.66 12.77 -27.70
CA PHE A 519 23.97 13.54 -26.50
C PHE A 519 25.47 13.55 -26.19
N GLU A 520 25.92 14.63 -25.54
CA GLU A 520 27.33 14.85 -25.16
C GLU A 520 27.61 14.48 -23.69
N GLY A 521 26.57 14.30 -22.88
CA GLY A 521 26.68 13.98 -21.45
C GLY A 521 27.08 12.53 -21.15
N THR A 522 27.22 12.20 -19.87
CA THR A 522 27.33 10.80 -19.41
C THR A 522 25.98 10.05 -19.39
N HIS A 523 24.90 10.77 -19.71
CA HIS A 523 23.52 10.28 -19.85
C HIS A 523 22.63 11.31 -20.54
N LEU A 524 21.48 10.86 -21.04
CA LEU A 524 20.48 11.69 -21.73
C LEU A 524 19.34 12.10 -20.80
N PHE A 525 18.73 11.14 -20.08
CA PHE A 525 17.63 11.39 -19.13
C PHE A 525 18.05 11.09 -17.69
N GLU A 526 17.63 11.93 -16.73
CA GLU A 526 17.62 11.57 -15.30
C GLU A 526 16.19 11.68 -14.74
N ILE A 527 15.68 10.60 -14.15
CA ILE A 527 14.33 10.53 -13.56
C ILE A 527 14.43 10.84 -12.07
N TYR A 528 13.73 11.89 -11.64
CA TYR A 528 13.67 12.38 -10.26
C TYR A 528 12.37 11.95 -9.56
N ASP A 529 12.18 12.38 -8.31
CA ASP A 529 11.00 12.04 -7.51
C ASP A 529 9.67 12.55 -8.12
N GLY A 530 8.89 11.64 -8.70
CA GLY A 530 7.65 11.94 -9.40
C GLY A 530 7.79 11.96 -10.92
N GLY A 531 9.02 11.87 -11.42
CA GLY A 531 9.29 11.58 -12.81
C GLY A 531 8.75 10.23 -13.24
N ALA A 532 8.22 10.18 -14.46
CA ALA A 532 7.96 8.95 -15.18
C ALA A 532 8.15 9.24 -16.67
N LEU A 533 8.66 8.26 -17.42
CA LEU A 533 9.07 8.47 -18.81
C LEU A 533 8.45 7.43 -19.74
N ASN A 534 7.85 7.91 -20.83
CA ASN A 534 7.36 7.09 -21.94
C ASN A 534 8.09 7.51 -23.22
N LEU A 535 8.78 6.57 -23.87
CA LEU A 535 9.54 6.78 -25.10
C LEU A 535 8.86 6.02 -26.24
N GLU A 536 8.52 6.70 -27.33
CA GLU A 536 7.75 6.13 -28.44
C GLU A 536 8.33 6.54 -29.80
N GLY A 537 8.75 5.58 -30.62
CA GLY A 537 9.19 5.85 -32.00
C GLY A 537 10.47 6.67 -32.16
N ILE A 538 11.31 6.79 -31.11
CA ILE A 538 12.54 7.60 -31.15
C ILE A 538 13.79 6.77 -31.47
N ASN A 539 14.77 7.40 -32.12
CA ASN A 539 16.11 6.81 -32.33
C ASN A 539 17.13 7.56 -31.48
N VAL A 540 18.05 6.86 -30.79
CA VAL A 540 19.07 7.47 -29.92
C VAL A 540 20.44 6.85 -30.16
N SER A 541 21.45 7.66 -30.50
CA SER A 541 22.84 7.23 -30.67
C SER A 541 23.74 7.76 -29.55
N GLY A 542 24.53 6.86 -28.95
CA GLY A 542 25.54 7.16 -27.93
C GLY A 542 26.88 7.64 -28.47
N ALA A 543 27.06 7.73 -29.80
CA ALA A 543 28.37 7.96 -30.43
C ALA A 543 29.06 9.29 -30.03
N ASN A 544 28.28 10.28 -29.59
CA ASN A 544 28.78 11.60 -29.17
C ASN A 544 28.92 11.74 -27.64
N ALA A 545 28.55 10.72 -26.86
CA ALA A 545 28.51 10.80 -25.40
C ALA A 545 29.91 10.95 -24.79
N ALA A 546 29.98 11.48 -23.57
CA ALA A 546 31.24 11.68 -22.87
C ALA A 546 32.04 10.37 -22.74
N ASP A 547 33.33 10.41 -23.06
CA ASP A 547 34.27 9.29 -22.87
C ASP A 547 34.50 9.02 -21.38
N ALA A 548 33.58 8.26 -20.79
CA ALA A 548 33.51 7.94 -19.38
C ALA A 548 32.87 6.57 -19.16
N ALA A 549 33.47 5.77 -18.28
CA ALA A 549 32.90 4.49 -17.87
C ALA A 549 31.65 4.68 -17.01
N GLY A 550 30.65 3.80 -17.17
CA GLY A 550 29.41 3.86 -16.38
C GLY A 550 28.37 4.86 -16.88
N ASN A 551 28.45 5.28 -18.16
CA ASN A 551 27.39 6.03 -18.82
C ASN A 551 26.06 5.24 -18.83
N ALA A 552 24.94 5.93 -18.97
CA ALA A 552 23.63 5.29 -19.17
C ALA A 552 22.74 6.15 -20.08
N VAL A 553 21.81 5.61 -20.85
CA VAL A 553 20.84 6.45 -21.60
C VAL A 553 19.88 7.14 -20.62
N ILE A 554 19.39 6.39 -19.64
CA ILE A 554 18.47 6.81 -18.58
C ILE A 554 19.12 6.47 -17.24
N ARG A 555 19.15 7.45 -16.32
CA ARG A 555 19.45 7.22 -14.91
C ARG A 555 18.21 7.48 -14.06
N ILE A 556 18.09 6.77 -12.94
CA ILE A 556 17.25 7.22 -11.83
C ILE A 556 18.12 8.04 -10.87
N ASN A 557 17.58 9.11 -10.29
CA ASN A 557 18.35 10.00 -9.42
C ASN A 557 19.04 9.21 -8.29
N ARG A 558 20.30 9.54 -8.02
CA ARG A 558 21.17 8.79 -7.09
C ARG A 558 20.69 8.76 -5.63
N SER A 559 19.72 9.61 -5.27
CA SER A 559 19.11 9.65 -3.94
C SER A 559 17.96 8.63 -3.76
N GLY A 560 17.63 7.86 -4.81
CA GLY A 560 16.42 7.03 -4.86
C GLY A 560 15.20 7.82 -5.33
N THR A 561 14.01 7.23 -5.20
CA THR A 561 12.73 7.92 -5.43
C THR A 561 11.72 7.52 -4.36
N LEU A 562 11.00 8.50 -3.81
CA LEU A 562 10.00 8.29 -2.77
C LEU A 562 8.63 7.97 -3.40
N LYS A 563 8.28 8.65 -4.48
CA LYS A 563 7.27 8.20 -5.43
C LYS A 563 7.87 7.04 -6.23
N ASN A 564 7.06 6.01 -6.46
CA ASN A 564 7.40 4.99 -7.46
C ASN A 564 7.41 5.67 -8.84
N TYR A 565 8.23 5.21 -9.79
CA TYR A 565 8.25 5.74 -11.16
C TYR A 565 7.69 4.74 -12.18
N LYS A 566 7.40 5.18 -13.41
CA LYS A 566 7.11 4.30 -14.55
C LYS A 566 8.10 4.60 -15.67
N LEU A 567 8.67 3.56 -16.29
CA LEU A 567 9.42 3.66 -17.54
C LEU A 567 8.73 2.79 -18.60
N LYS A 568 8.40 3.40 -19.74
CA LYS A 568 7.90 2.71 -20.93
C LYS A 568 8.73 3.07 -22.15
N VAL A 569 9.02 2.08 -22.99
CA VAL A 569 9.73 2.23 -24.26
C VAL A 569 9.00 1.40 -25.30
N SER A 570 8.65 2.01 -26.42
CA SER A 570 7.97 1.34 -27.53
C SER A 570 8.51 1.80 -28.88
N ASN A 571 8.62 0.85 -29.82
CA ASN A 571 8.94 1.12 -31.23
C ASN A 571 10.22 1.96 -31.47
N SER A 572 11.17 1.93 -30.52
CA SER A 572 12.33 2.84 -30.47
C SER A 572 13.65 2.12 -30.75
N GLN A 573 14.71 2.86 -31.10
CA GLN A 573 16.01 2.30 -31.45
C GLN A 573 17.13 2.97 -30.63
N PHE A 574 18.06 2.18 -30.12
CA PHE A 574 19.20 2.65 -29.31
C PHE A 574 20.51 2.04 -29.83
N SER A 575 21.46 2.88 -30.23
CA SER A 575 22.71 2.46 -30.89
C SER A 575 23.96 3.12 -30.32
N ASP A 576 25.14 2.58 -30.65
CA ASP A 576 26.45 3.22 -30.48
C ASP A 576 26.82 3.58 -29.04
N MET A 577 26.29 2.83 -28.06
CA MET A 577 26.59 2.99 -26.64
C MET A 577 27.93 2.32 -26.30
N THR A 578 28.99 2.75 -27.00
CA THR A 578 30.31 2.07 -27.04
C THR A 578 31.52 2.96 -26.74
N VAL A 579 31.34 4.28 -26.58
CA VAL A 579 32.44 5.25 -26.40
C VAL A 579 33.43 4.85 -25.29
N ASN A 580 32.92 4.29 -24.18
CA ASN A 580 33.70 3.64 -23.13
C ASN A 580 32.95 2.39 -22.62
N HIS A 581 33.51 1.67 -21.65
CA HIS A 581 32.91 0.46 -21.10
C HIS A 581 31.80 0.73 -20.09
N SER A 582 30.95 -0.28 -19.85
CA SER A 582 29.85 -0.21 -18.88
C SER A 582 28.82 0.88 -19.21
N PHE A 583 28.55 1.11 -20.50
CA PHE A 583 27.50 2.02 -20.95
C PHE A 583 26.16 1.26 -20.95
N ASN A 584 25.26 1.62 -20.04
CA ASN A 584 23.98 0.96 -19.81
C ASN A 584 22.82 1.64 -20.59
N PHE A 585 21.65 1.00 -20.69
CA PHE A 585 20.43 1.73 -21.11
C PHE A 585 19.77 2.40 -19.91
N LEU A 586 19.25 1.62 -18.96
CA LEU A 586 18.74 2.08 -17.68
C LEU A 586 19.74 1.75 -16.56
N GLU A 587 20.08 2.76 -15.76
CA GLU A 587 20.74 2.60 -14.47
C GLU A 587 19.80 3.02 -13.33
N ALA A 588 19.26 2.05 -12.59
CA ALA A 588 18.50 2.33 -11.37
C ALA A 588 19.40 2.78 -10.21
N SER A 589 18.82 3.34 -9.17
CA SER A 589 19.52 3.77 -7.95
C SER A 589 18.98 3.03 -6.72
N LYS A 590 19.83 2.87 -5.70
CA LYS A 590 19.40 2.30 -4.43
C LYS A 590 18.32 3.19 -3.78
N GLY A 591 17.24 2.58 -3.29
CA GLY A 591 16.07 3.29 -2.78
C GLY A 591 15.13 3.85 -3.86
N SER A 592 15.32 3.51 -5.13
CA SER A 592 14.33 3.76 -6.19
C SER A 592 13.46 2.54 -6.44
N PHE A 593 12.21 2.78 -6.87
CA PHE A 593 11.25 1.72 -7.16
C PHE A 593 10.41 2.04 -8.40
N ALA A 594 10.43 1.16 -9.41
CA ALA A 594 9.53 1.22 -10.54
C ALA A 594 8.21 0.49 -10.24
N ASP A 595 7.09 1.18 -10.46
CA ASP A 595 5.78 0.55 -10.62
C ASP A 595 5.73 -0.29 -11.90
N THR A 596 6.42 0.13 -12.97
CA THR A 596 6.65 -0.68 -14.17
C THR A 596 7.90 -0.21 -14.91
N VAL A 597 8.72 -1.15 -15.37
CA VAL A 597 9.68 -0.97 -16.46
C VAL A 597 9.24 -1.84 -17.63
N SER A 598 8.92 -1.24 -18.77
CA SER A 598 8.43 -1.95 -19.95
C SER A 598 9.18 -1.51 -21.20
N ILE A 599 9.81 -2.46 -21.91
CA ILE A 599 10.46 -2.25 -23.20
C ILE A 599 9.83 -3.17 -24.25
N SER A 600 9.33 -2.58 -25.34
CA SER A 600 8.48 -3.25 -26.32
C SER A 600 8.84 -2.91 -27.76
N ASN A 601 8.85 -3.89 -28.66
CA ASN A 601 9.04 -3.72 -30.11
C ASN A 601 10.24 -2.82 -30.50
N SER A 602 11.29 -2.79 -29.68
CA SER A 602 12.40 -1.84 -29.78
C SER A 602 13.72 -2.55 -30.12
N SER A 603 14.68 -1.83 -30.70
CA SER A 603 16.02 -2.35 -30.98
C SER A 603 17.09 -1.72 -30.08
N PHE A 604 18.03 -2.54 -29.65
CA PHE A 604 19.19 -2.15 -28.86
C PHE A 604 20.43 -2.80 -29.50
N GLU A 605 21.32 -1.98 -30.05
CA GLU A 605 22.53 -2.44 -30.74
C GLU A 605 23.78 -1.78 -30.14
N ASN A 606 24.88 -2.54 -30.03
CA ASN A 606 26.21 -2.02 -29.67
C ASN A 606 26.21 -1.29 -28.30
N PHE A 607 26.03 -2.04 -27.21
CA PHE A 607 26.19 -1.54 -25.84
C PHE A 607 27.40 -2.20 -25.16
N THR A 608 28.20 -1.45 -24.42
CA THR A 608 29.29 -2.05 -23.60
C THR A 608 28.86 -2.47 -22.21
N GLY A 609 27.68 -2.04 -21.76
CA GLY A 609 27.05 -2.39 -20.48
C GLY A 609 25.75 -3.20 -20.66
N SER A 610 24.83 -3.05 -19.70
CA SER A 610 23.56 -3.78 -19.60
C SER A 610 22.35 -2.92 -19.98
N ILE A 611 21.23 -3.52 -20.41
CA ILE A 611 20.02 -2.75 -20.75
C ILE A 611 19.24 -2.34 -19.50
N LEU A 612 18.78 -3.28 -18.66
CA LEU A 612 18.04 -2.98 -17.43
C LEU A 612 18.84 -3.41 -16.20
N THR A 613 19.42 -2.46 -15.47
CA THR A 613 20.05 -2.73 -14.16
C THR A 613 19.07 -2.40 -13.02
N LEU A 614 18.52 -3.44 -12.41
CA LEU A 614 17.48 -3.42 -11.37
C LEU A 614 17.95 -4.25 -10.15
N ASP A 615 19.25 -4.13 -9.88
CA ASP A 615 20.09 -4.98 -9.03
C ASP A 615 20.60 -4.25 -7.77
N LYS A 616 20.03 -3.08 -7.40
CA LYS A 616 20.69 -2.15 -6.46
C LYS A 616 20.43 -2.44 -4.99
N GLU A 617 19.50 -3.33 -4.68
CA GLU A 617 19.08 -3.68 -3.32
C GLU A 617 19.80 -4.92 -2.76
N THR A 618 21.14 -4.93 -2.85
CA THR A 618 22.01 -6.06 -2.47
C THR A 618 22.25 -6.22 -0.95
N ASP A 619 21.28 -5.85 -0.10
CA ASP A 619 21.39 -5.98 1.36
C ASP A 619 20.60 -7.18 1.95
N ASP A 620 20.03 -8.03 1.10
CA ASP A 620 19.25 -9.23 1.47
C ASP A 620 18.06 -8.94 2.41
N LEU A 621 17.50 -7.72 2.37
CA LEU A 621 16.35 -7.30 3.20
C LEU A 621 14.98 -7.46 2.49
N GLY A 622 14.86 -8.32 1.47
CA GLY A 622 13.62 -8.50 0.69
C GLY A 622 13.28 -7.36 -0.27
N LYS A 623 14.17 -6.36 -0.37
CA LYS A 623 14.05 -5.18 -1.23
C LYS A 623 14.35 -5.51 -2.70
N TYR A 624 13.75 -4.75 -3.62
CA TYR A 624 13.93 -4.85 -5.08
C TYR A 624 13.56 -3.53 -5.76
N ASN A 625 14.01 -3.31 -7.00
CA ASN A 625 13.86 -2.01 -7.69
C ASN A 625 12.67 -1.89 -8.67
N ALA A 626 11.91 -2.96 -8.96
CA ALA A 626 10.76 -2.90 -9.89
C ALA A 626 9.69 -3.96 -9.61
N GLU A 627 8.41 -3.54 -9.54
CA GLU A 627 7.26 -4.46 -9.44
C GLU A 627 7.08 -5.26 -10.74
N TYR A 628 6.85 -4.60 -11.87
CA TYR A 628 6.70 -5.24 -13.18
C TYR A 628 7.89 -4.92 -14.11
N VAL A 629 8.55 -5.95 -14.64
CA VAL A 629 9.63 -5.87 -15.63
C VAL A 629 9.18 -6.61 -16.90
N ILE A 630 8.89 -5.86 -17.96
CA ILE A 630 8.29 -6.38 -19.19
C ILE A 630 9.24 -6.15 -20.36
N VAL A 631 9.61 -7.21 -21.08
CA VAL A 631 10.55 -7.21 -22.19
C VAL A 631 9.91 -7.99 -23.34
N GLU A 632 9.23 -7.32 -24.27
CA GLU A 632 8.45 -7.97 -25.32
C GLU A 632 8.83 -7.57 -26.76
N GLY A 633 9.06 -8.55 -27.64
CA GLY A 633 9.19 -8.33 -29.09
C GLY A 633 10.42 -7.53 -29.53
N ASN A 634 11.42 -7.37 -28.66
CA ASN A 634 12.59 -6.54 -28.90
C ASN A 634 13.71 -7.28 -29.65
N GLN A 635 14.66 -6.51 -30.18
CA GLN A 635 15.90 -7.02 -30.78
C GLN A 635 17.10 -6.50 -29.99
N PHE A 636 17.91 -7.41 -29.46
CA PHE A 636 19.15 -7.11 -28.73
C PHE A 636 20.35 -7.68 -29.49
N SER A 637 21.32 -6.84 -29.83
CA SER A 637 22.49 -7.24 -30.61
C SER A 637 23.77 -6.60 -30.08
N ASN A 638 24.82 -7.40 -29.88
CA ASN A 638 26.12 -6.95 -29.38
C ASN A 638 26.01 -6.12 -28.08
N ILE A 639 25.46 -6.75 -27.04
CA ILE A 639 25.27 -6.16 -25.71
C ILE A 639 26.29 -6.79 -24.75
N GLY A 640 27.22 -5.99 -24.23
CA GLY A 640 28.32 -6.49 -23.41
C GLY A 640 27.85 -7.12 -22.09
N GLY A 641 26.90 -6.46 -21.43
CA GLY A 641 26.25 -6.92 -20.21
C GLY A 641 24.93 -7.66 -20.47
N LYS A 642 24.01 -7.58 -19.50
CA LYS A 642 22.74 -8.31 -19.48
C LYS A 642 21.64 -7.50 -20.17
N VAL A 643 20.59 -8.15 -20.70
CA VAL A 643 19.33 -7.47 -21.04
C VAL A 643 18.62 -7.04 -19.75
N ALA A 644 18.52 -7.94 -18.77
CA ALA A 644 17.97 -7.62 -17.46
C ALA A 644 18.79 -8.24 -16.32
N ASP A 645 18.96 -7.45 -15.27
CA ASP A 645 19.62 -7.79 -14.02
C ASP A 645 18.66 -7.43 -12.88
N VAL A 646 17.90 -8.41 -12.39
CA VAL A 646 16.79 -8.21 -11.43
C VAL A 646 17.12 -8.94 -10.14
N TYR A 647 17.08 -8.23 -9.02
CA TYR A 647 17.47 -8.76 -7.72
C TYR A 647 16.41 -8.51 -6.64
N ARG A 648 16.01 -9.58 -5.94
CA ARG A 648 15.29 -9.55 -4.65
C ARG A 648 15.93 -10.55 -3.69
N GLY A 649 16.94 -10.10 -2.95
CA GLY A 649 17.69 -10.91 -1.99
C GLY A 649 16.92 -11.20 -0.69
N GLY A 650 17.46 -12.12 0.10
CA GLY A 650 16.93 -12.46 1.44
C GLY A 650 15.77 -13.45 1.50
N THR A 651 15.13 -13.50 2.66
CA THR A 651 14.09 -14.48 3.05
C THR A 651 12.74 -13.84 3.39
N ASP A 652 12.45 -12.68 2.81
CA ASP A 652 11.15 -12.01 3.02
C ASP A 652 10.02 -12.59 2.14
N GLU A 653 8.84 -12.72 2.71
CA GLU A 653 7.60 -13.18 2.05
C GLU A 653 6.46 -12.13 2.13
N SER A 654 6.78 -10.84 2.36
CA SER A 654 5.80 -9.76 2.54
C SER A 654 5.49 -8.98 1.24
N THR A 655 6.21 -9.24 0.15
CA THR A 655 6.12 -8.49 -1.12
C THR A 655 5.32 -9.24 -2.19
N PHE A 656 5.02 -8.57 -3.32
CA PHE A 656 4.31 -9.18 -4.45
C PHE A 656 5.29 -9.57 -5.57
N GLY A 657 5.99 -8.58 -6.14
CA GLY A 657 6.97 -8.80 -7.21
C GLY A 657 8.41 -9.09 -6.73
N PRO A 658 9.41 -9.07 -7.63
CA PRO A 658 9.27 -8.77 -9.07
C PRO A 658 8.42 -9.77 -9.87
N TYR A 659 7.65 -9.24 -10.81
CA TYR A 659 7.05 -9.98 -11.93
C TYR A 659 7.87 -9.69 -13.18
N VAL A 660 8.47 -10.72 -13.77
CA VAL A 660 9.36 -10.60 -14.94
C VAL A 660 8.74 -11.34 -16.12
N LEU A 661 8.41 -10.61 -17.18
CA LEU A 661 7.77 -11.10 -18.39
C LEU A 661 8.72 -10.86 -19.58
N VAL A 662 9.21 -11.93 -20.20
CA VAL A 662 10.20 -11.88 -21.29
C VAL A 662 9.69 -12.70 -22.46
N HIS A 663 9.17 -12.01 -23.48
CA HIS A 663 8.40 -12.62 -24.55
C HIS A 663 8.86 -12.22 -25.96
N ASN A 664 8.89 -13.17 -26.89
CA ASN A 664 9.04 -12.91 -28.33
C ASN A 664 10.33 -12.15 -28.75
N ASN A 665 11.37 -12.09 -27.90
CA ASN A 665 12.58 -11.30 -28.17
C ASN A 665 13.60 -12.05 -29.04
N GLN A 666 14.42 -11.31 -29.78
CA GLN A 666 15.61 -11.80 -30.46
C GLN A 666 16.88 -11.30 -29.75
N VAL A 667 17.80 -12.19 -29.39
CA VAL A 667 18.95 -11.90 -28.53
C VAL A 667 20.23 -12.47 -29.12
N THR A 668 21.11 -11.62 -29.65
CA THR A 668 22.33 -12.01 -30.37
C THR A 668 23.58 -11.38 -29.78
N GLU A 669 24.63 -12.18 -29.55
CA GLU A 669 25.91 -11.71 -29.00
C GLU A 669 25.78 -10.90 -27.68
N VAL A 670 24.94 -11.40 -26.76
CA VAL A 670 24.67 -10.73 -25.47
C VAL A 670 25.41 -11.36 -24.29
N GLY A 671 25.86 -10.55 -23.35
CA GLY A 671 26.39 -10.96 -22.03
C GLY A 671 27.83 -11.46 -22.03
N LYS A 672 28.58 -11.30 -23.13
CA LYS A 672 29.93 -11.88 -23.29
C LYS A 672 31.08 -11.02 -22.76
N ASN A 673 30.85 -9.78 -22.32
CA ASN A 673 31.94 -8.91 -21.87
C ASN A 673 32.58 -9.45 -20.58
N SER A 674 33.90 -9.36 -20.46
CA SER A 674 34.63 -9.81 -19.25
C SER A 674 34.30 -9.00 -17.98
N ARG A 675 33.59 -7.87 -18.12
CA ARG A 675 33.02 -7.11 -16.99
C ARG A 675 31.66 -7.62 -16.50
N ASN A 676 31.00 -8.51 -17.25
CA ASN A 676 29.80 -9.22 -16.80
C ASN A 676 30.21 -10.38 -15.89
N LEU A 677 30.29 -10.14 -14.58
CA LEU A 677 30.90 -11.09 -13.63
C LEU A 677 30.10 -12.39 -13.51
N GLU A 678 28.78 -12.29 -13.59
CA GLU A 678 27.81 -13.38 -13.57
C GLU A 678 27.83 -14.18 -14.89
N LYS A 679 28.34 -13.57 -15.98
CA LYS A 679 28.44 -14.16 -17.33
C LYS A 679 27.08 -14.64 -17.83
N ALA A 680 26.08 -13.78 -17.69
CA ALA A 680 24.68 -14.05 -18.04
C ALA A 680 24.15 -13.07 -19.09
N SER A 681 23.24 -13.51 -19.96
CA SER A 681 22.46 -12.59 -20.82
C SER A 681 21.25 -12.02 -20.10
N PHE A 682 20.71 -12.76 -19.12
CA PHE A 682 19.68 -12.35 -18.17
C PHE A 682 20.05 -12.93 -16.80
N ASN A 683 19.87 -12.15 -15.73
CA ASN A 683 20.06 -12.61 -14.35
C ASN A 683 18.83 -12.21 -13.53
N LEU A 684 18.04 -13.20 -13.11
CA LEU A 684 16.76 -13.00 -12.42
C LEU A 684 16.79 -13.72 -11.07
N LEU A 685 17.11 -12.99 -10.00
CA LEU A 685 17.21 -13.53 -8.64
C LEU A 685 16.03 -13.07 -7.77
N GLY A 686 15.30 -14.02 -7.19
CA GLY A 686 14.23 -13.78 -6.22
C GLY A 686 12.93 -13.19 -6.77
N ALA A 687 12.84 -13.03 -8.10
CA ALA A 687 11.58 -12.74 -8.79
C ALA A 687 10.49 -13.74 -8.38
N GLN A 688 9.29 -13.24 -8.10
CA GLN A 688 8.17 -14.03 -7.58
C GLN A 688 7.29 -14.60 -8.71
N TRP A 689 7.32 -13.94 -9.88
CA TRP A 689 6.83 -14.50 -11.13
C TRP A 689 7.86 -14.30 -12.23
N VAL A 690 8.15 -15.35 -12.99
CA VAL A 690 8.95 -15.30 -14.22
C VAL A 690 8.17 -16.05 -15.30
N ASP A 691 7.82 -15.36 -16.38
CA ASP A 691 7.43 -16.00 -17.64
C ASP A 691 8.45 -15.61 -18.71
N PHE A 692 9.15 -16.61 -19.23
CA PHE A 692 10.26 -16.47 -20.15
C PHE A 692 10.00 -17.38 -21.34
N SER A 693 9.30 -16.85 -22.34
CA SER A 693 8.69 -17.68 -23.38
C SER A 693 8.82 -17.12 -24.81
N ASN A 694 8.93 -18.01 -25.80
CA ASN A 694 9.05 -17.66 -27.23
C ASN A 694 10.25 -16.77 -27.63
N ASN A 695 11.35 -16.80 -26.86
CA ASN A 695 12.55 -16.00 -27.17
C ASN A 695 13.56 -16.76 -28.05
N LYS A 696 14.26 -16.06 -28.93
CA LYS A 696 15.28 -16.59 -29.84
C LYS A 696 16.66 -16.05 -29.48
N PHE A 697 17.52 -16.90 -28.95
CA PHE A 697 18.90 -16.57 -28.61
C PHE A 697 19.85 -17.15 -29.66
N SER A 698 20.73 -16.33 -30.22
CA SER A 698 21.93 -16.80 -30.91
C SER A 698 23.19 -16.34 -30.20
N SER A 699 24.14 -17.27 -30.06
CA SER A 699 25.53 -16.99 -29.71
C SER A 699 25.68 -16.05 -28.50
N SER A 700 24.95 -16.31 -27.41
CA SER A 700 24.89 -15.43 -26.23
C SER A 700 25.31 -16.15 -24.94
N ALA A 701 25.51 -15.40 -23.87
CA ALA A 701 25.70 -15.92 -22.52
C ALA A 701 24.42 -16.59 -21.99
N PRO A 702 24.51 -17.56 -21.05
CA PRO A 702 23.34 -18.23 -20.47
C PRO A 702 22.34 -17.27 -19.81
N ILE A 703 21.08 -17.70 -19.77
CA ILE A 703 20.03 -17.12 -18.93
C ILE A 703 20.22 -17.71 -17.52
N GLN A 704 20.15 -16.90 -16.48
CA GLN A 704 20.23 -17.34 -15.08
C GLN A 704 18.97 -16.91 -14.33
N ILE A 705 18.29 -17.89 -13.71
CA ILE A 705 17.07 -17.71 -12.93
C ILE A 705 17.27 -18.43 -11.59
N THR A 706 17.20 -17.67 -10.51
CA THR A 706 17.44 -18.16 -9.14
C THR A 706 16.22 -17.85 -8.29
N GLU A 707 15.38 -18.86 -8.05
CA GLU A 707 14.25 -18.75 -7.14
C GLU A 707 14.73 -18.63 -5.69
N THR A 708 13.96 -17.87 -4.89
CA THR A 708 14.11 -17.76 -3.43
C THR A 708 12.76 -18.08 -2.76
N VAL A 709 12.55 -17.65 -1.51
CA VAL A 709 11.31 -17.88 -0.74
C VAL A 709 10.07 -17.22 -1.38
N GLY A 710 8.89 -17.51 -0.84
CA GLY A 710 7.59 -16.99 -1.30
C GLY A 710 6.85 -17.91 -2.29
N THR A 711 7.41 -19.08 -2.60
CA THR A 711 6.90 -20.04 -3.62
C THR A 711 6.70 -19.39 -5.00
N PRO A 712 7.79 -18.92 -5.62
CA PRO A 712 7.77 -18.25 -6.92
C PRO A 712 7.28 -19.16 -8.04
N VAL A 713 6.75 -18.56 -9.11
CA VAL A 713 6.29 -19.25 -10.32
C VAL A 713 7.26 -18.96 -11.46
N THR A 714 7.83 -20.00 -12.06
CA THR A 714 8.73 -19.89 -13.22
C THR A 714 8.17 -20.70 -14.39
N ILE A 715 7.85 -20.03 -15.50
CA ILE A 715 7.35 -20.58 -16.76
C ILE A 715 8.45 -20.41 -17.81
N LEU A 716 8.94 -21.52 -18.37
CA LEU A 716 9.93 -21.54 -19.45
C LEU A 716 9.35 -22.32 -20.63
N SER A 717 9.04 -21.66 -21.75
CA SER A 717 8.43 -22.33 -22.91
C SER A 717 8.93 -21.81 -24.26
N GLU A 718 9.00 -22.69 -25.26
CA GLU A 718 9.17 -22.33 -26.68
C GLU A 718 10.40 -21.44 -27.01
N ASN A 719 11.43 -21.42 -26.15
CA ASN A 719 12.67 -20.67 -26.37
C ASN A 719 13.66 -21.44 -27.27
N GLU A 720 14.18 -20.77 -28.29
CA GLU A 720 15.23 -21.30 -29.19
C GLU A 720 16.61 -20.82 -28.73
N LEU A 721 17.55 -21.74 -28.49
CA LEU A 721 18.91 -21.44 -28.04
C LEU A 721 19.96 -21.96 -29.05
N GLU A 722 20.39 -21.11 -29.98
CA GLU A 722 21.51 -21.41 -30.88
C GLU A 722 22.83 -20.93 -30.26
N LYS A 723 23.88 -21.78 -30.21
CA LYS A 723 25.24 -21.45 -29.70
C LYS A 723 25.26 -20.74 -28.32
N THR A 724 24.18 -20.90 -27.56
CA THR A 724 23.90 -20.27 -26.27
C THR A 724 23.74 -21.40 -25.27
N ALA A 725 24.34 -21.27 -24.08
CA ALA A 725 24.22 -22.31 -23.07
C ALA A 725 22.76 -22.42 -22.56
N PRO A 726 22.30 -23.61 -22.12
CA PRO A 726 20.95 -23.78 -21.58
C PRO A 726 20.62 -22.81 -20.44
N ILE A 727 19.33 -22.54 -20.24
CA ILE A 727 18.84 -21.76 -19.09
C ILE A 727 19.29 -22.45 -17.80
N ASN A 728 20.03 -21.72 -16.97
CA ASN A 728 20.39 -22.16 -15.63
C ASN A 728 19.27 -21.77 -14.67
N HIS A 729 18.49 -22.75 -14.22
CA HIS A 729 17.39 -22.59 -13.27
C HIS A 729 17.77 -23.21 -11.92
N ALA A 730 17.89 -22.38 -10.90
CA ALA A 730 18.22 -22.75 -9.54
C ALA A 730 17.09 -22.39 -8.57
N LYS A 731 17.07 -23.09 -7.42
CA LYS A 731 16.22 -22.79 -6.27
C LYS A 731 17.13 -22.77 -5.04
N ASN A 732 17.11 -21.67 -4.27
CA ASN A 732 17.95 -21.45 -3.09
C ASN A 732 17.13 -21.60 -1.78
#